data_AF-A0AB37L978-F1
#
_entry.id   AF-A0AB37L978-F1
#
_cell.length_a   1.000
_cell.length_b   1.000
_cell.length_c   1.000
_cell.angle_alpha   90.00
_cell.angle_beta   90.00
_cell.angle_gamma   90.00
#
_symmetry.space_group_name_H-M   'P 1'
#
loop_
_entity.id
_entity.type
_entity.pdbx_description
1 polymer ?
#
loop_
_entity_poly.entity_id
_entity_poly.type
_entity_poly.pdbx_seq_one_letter_code
_entity_poly.pdbx_strand_id
1 'polypeptide(L)'
;MNRIKTLTLLLMIILSVGISAQNPRSAFTDRPVDEAAIYFTPENFKVKADGRMDVSEALQEALNRTKQKENGCGILFIPEGVYKLSKTIYIPSGVRIIGYGGKRPVFVLAKQAPGFQEVTRETAKGKYLFWFIGGGYRPGGRIGDANAGTFYSSMMNVDIRIEGGNPNASAIRAHFAQHCSISNVTIHVGKGRAGIVDAGNHLENIAIYGGEYGIDTDKSAPGWPIMLLNSYFEGQRKSAILTNEGGLTIVRMRAKNVPVAVEIKENAPDRLFMEDCIFENVHRTGVILTDAGNAATQINLRNIQCKNVPMFALERFTNQQIPGKEKTYRVTRFTFGFNADSLEDTPQIVRRTETEPIKSITPLDTGDTPMLPATEQWINIRDLGAKGDGFSDDTHIFQEAVQKYANIYIPQGWYVVKEPLTLKQNTNLIGLHPGTTILLSLGGNPAFSGFGAPQAQLTTPQGGKNIVCGIFLNADAYNYRAVNCKWMAGEGSYMYDVKFSGHDKARFFHNGQSAANPLEKPMSITPETHDLITRAWDNQHWSLWITNGGGGSFRDIWTANEYSSAGLYISHTDTPGRIYGMSLEHHLRNEAIFRNVANWKIYDFQFEVEAEGIDTQPLDLIDCKNLTFANFYSYRVSRMLKSYPSAIRTWNCKDIEFLNVHNYAHARVKFTSNASLYDVNTHREARRWELARLSLTGKESRKYPLSQEKGKAELVVTGFEFIDGLAQDSRGNIYFCEHRMRRIYKLDARSGQVTSIADFPWNAVALACDTQDNLIVVTKYISQPGYNNDDTRNGNRPLFGWKGSGGLWGFNYVPKLYAIRPDNPDESFQVLPLVDMKQFAAPQQIYYPGNRTITQSEYYNGRKPEQCFVAPDGVTIIPNYEDLFRCSSLVKAVPGKTVYTLDEYHQRVIHADVDAQGFLQNCRIFADGGDRSVVTDSKGNVYVANGDISIFSPSGESIGTLEVPERPTSLLISGNKLYITALSSLYQIEL
;
A
#
# COMPACT_ATOMS: atom_id res chain seq x y z
N MET A 1 10.83 -61.73 -39.03
CA MET A 1 10.24 -60.40 -39.32
C MET A 1 9.36 -59.82 -38.21
N ASN A 2 8.68 -60.63 -37.37
CA ASN A 2 7.81 -60.09 -36.31
C ASN A 2 8.55 -59.50 -35.09
N ARG A 3 9.73 -60.01 -34.71
CA ARG A 3 10.51 -59.44 -33.59
C ARG A 3 11.11 -58.05 -33.86
N ILE A 4 11.37 -57.71 -35.13
CA ILE A 4 11.89 -56.39 -35.52
C ILE A 4 10.78 -55.35 -35.44
N LYS A 5 9.55 -55.68 -35.87
CA LYS A 5 8.40 -54.78 -35.78
C LYS A 5 7.99 -54.47 -34.33
N THR A 6 8.11 -55.42 -33.40
CA THR A 6 7.81 -55.17 -31.99
C THR A 6 8.85 -54.28 -31.32
N LEU A 7 10.14 -54.40 -31.69
CA LEU A 7 11.19 -53.52 -31.17
C LEU A 7 11.09 -52.09 -31.74
N THR A 8 10.71 -51.92 -33.01
CA THR A 8 10.50 -50.59 -33.61
C THR A 8 9.25 -49.91 -33.05
N LEU A 9 8.19 -50.67 -32.73
CA LEU A 9 6.98 -50.13 -32.07
C LEU A 9 7.25 -49.77 -30.60
N LEU A 10 8.06 -50.54 -29.87
CA LEU A 10 8.49 -50.18 -28.51
C LEU A 10 9.45 -48.98 -28.53
N LEU A 11 10.34 -48.86 -29.52
CA LEU A 11 11.23 -47.70 -29.66
C LEU A 11 10.46 -46.43 -30.06
N MET A 12 9.41 -46.53 -30.89
CA MET A 12 8.51 -45.41 -31.18
C MET A 12 7.64 -45.03 -29.98
N ILE A 13 7.20 -45.99 -29.15
CA ILE A 13 6.47 -45.69 -27.92
C ILE A 13 7.39 -45.07 -26.85
N ILE A 14 8.66 -45.49 -26.77
CA ILE A 14 9.66 -44.91 -25.86
C ILE A 14 10.14 -43.52 -26.38
N LEU A 15 10.12 -43.27 -27.69
CA LEU A 15 10.35 -41.94 -28.28
C LEU A 15 9.09 -41.04 -28.27
N SER A 16 7.89 -41.60 -28.07
CA SER A 16 6.65 -40.86 -27.88
C SER A 16 6.24 -40.68 -26.41
N VAL A 17 6.98 -41.24 -25.45
CA VAL A 17 7.13 -40.63 -24.11
C VAL A 17 8.08 -39.44 -24.25
N GLY A 18 7.75 -38.55 -25.19
CA GLY A 18 8.29 -37.21 -25.20
C GLY A 18 7.92 -36.60 -23.86
N ILE A 19 8.91 -35.99 -23.22
CA ILE A 19 8.73 -34.99 -22.18
C ILE A 19 7.52 -34.15 -22.60
N SER A 20 6.35 -34.41 -22.01
CA SER A 20 5.21 -33.49 -22.13
C SER A 20 5.62 -32.29 -21.31
N ALA A 21 6.50 -31.46 -21.88
CA ALA A 21 6.82 -30.17 -21.35
C ALA A 21 5.47 -29.48 -21.15
N GLN A 22 5.20 -29.00 -19.94
CA GLN A 22 4.21 -27.96 -19.76
C GLN A 22 4.78 -26.75 -20.50
N ASN A 23 4.60 -26.69 -21.82
CA ASN A 23 4.81 -25.47 -22.60
C ASN A 23 3.49 -24.72 -22.52
N PRO A 24 3.41 -23.67 -21.70
CA PRO A 24 2.19 -22.90 -21.59
C PRO A 24 1.95 -22.19 -22.93
N ARG A 25 0.67 -21.98 -23.27
CA ARG A 25 0.29 -21.27 -24.49
C ARG A 25 0.88 -19.85 -24.52
N SER A 26 1.10 -19.33 -25.73
CA SER A 26 1.47 -17.91 -25.89
C SER A 26 0.41 -17.02 -25.24
N ALA A 27 0.83 -16.06 -24.42
CA ALA A 27 -0.04 -15.10 -23.75
C ALA A 27 -0.50 -13.98 -24.68
N PHE A 28 0.30 -13.65 -25.71
CA PHE A 28 -0.03 -12.70 -26.76
C PHE A 28 -0.03 -13.43 -28.11
N THR A 29 -1.21 -13.78 -28.60
CA THR A 29 -1.40 -14.61 -29.80
C THR A 29 -1.29 -13.82 -31.09
N ASP A 30 -1.54 -12.51 -31.04
CA ASP A 30 -1.40 -11.57 -32.15
C ASP A 30 -0.51 -10.38 -31.76
N ARG A 31 -0.07 -9.59 -32.75
CA ARG A 31 0.81 -8.43 -32.61
C ARG A 31 0.06 -7.23 -32.01
N PRO A 32 0.38 -6.78 -30.78
CA PRO A 32 -0.17 -5.53 -30.26
C PRO A 32 0.34 -4.33 -31.08
N VAL A 33 -0.53 -3.34 -31.31
CA VAL A 33 -0.24 -2.16 -32.14
C VAL A 33 0.10 -0.96 -31.23
N ASP A 34 1.36 -0.55 -31.23
CA ASP A 34 1.90 0.53 -30.41
C ASP A 34 3.00 1.27 -31.20
N GLU A 35 2.72 2.51 -31.60
CA GLU A 35 3.62 3.31 -32.43
C GLU A 35 4.93 3.70 -31.70
N ALA A 36 4.87 3.81 -30.37
CA ALA A 36 6.03 4.10 -29.54
C ALA A 36 6.89 2.85 -29.30
N ALA A 37 6.40 1.64 -29.57
CA ALA A 37 7.20 0.42 -29.46
C ALA A 37 8.23 0.28 -30.61
N ILE A 38 9.16 -0.66 -30.44
CA ILE A 38 10.05 -1.16 -31.50
C ILE A 38 9.64 -2.60 -31.83
N TYR A 39 9.61 -2.93 -33.12
CA TYR A 39 9.27 -4.28 -33.60
C TYR A 39 10.51 -4.95 -34.19
N PHE A 40 10.92 -6.08 -33.63
CA PHE A 40 12.09 -6.84 -34.07
C PHE A 40 11.78 -7.73 -35.29
N THR A 41 11.50 -7.08 -36.41
CA THR A 41 11.07 -7.71 -37.66
C THR A 41 12.08 -7.48 -38.78
N PRO A 42 12.04 -8.28 -39.88
CA PRO A 42 12.93 -8.11 -41.03
C PRO A 42 12.82 -6.76 -41.74
N GLU A 43 11.70 -6.05 -41.59
CA GLU A 43 11.50 -4.71 -42.16
C GLU A 43 12.33 -3.65 -41.41
N ASN A 44 12.53 -3.83 -40.11
CA ASN A 44 13.23 -2.87 -39.24
C ASN A 44 14.70 -3.23 -38.98
N PHE A 45 15.04 -4.52 -39.06
CA PHE A 45 16.37 -5.05 -38.74
C PHE A 45 16.80 -6.12 -39.73
N LYS A 46 18.12 -6.28 -39.92
CA LYS A 46 18.70 -7.34 -40.75
C LYS A 46 18.67 -8.68 -40.01
N VAL A 47 17.50 -9.31 -39.94
CA VAL A 47 17.27 -10.51 -39.12
C VAL A 47 16.44 -11.57 -39.85
N LYS A 48 16.62 -12.84 -39.44
CA LYS A 48 15.76 -13.97 -39.80
C LYS A 48 15.43 -14.76 -38.55
N ALA A 49 14.17 -15.14 -38.39
CA ALA A 49 13.68 -15.90 -37.25
C ALA A 49 13.65 -17.43 -37.52
N ASP A 50 14.59 -17.93 -38.33
CA ASP A 50 14.68 -19.33 -38.76
C ASP A 50 15.67 -20.17 -37.93
N GLY A 51 16.28 -19.56 -36.91
CA GLY A 51 17.29 -20.18 -36.04
C GLY A 51 18.67 -20.40 -36.69
N ARG A 52 18.90 -19.90 -37.92
CA ARG A 52 20.16 -20.09 -38.65
C ARG A 52 21.09 -18.90 -38.51
N MET A 53 20.55 -17.69 -38.69
CA MET A 53 21.28 -16.44 -38.59
C MET A 53 21.52 -16.08 -37.13
N ASP A 54 22.77 -15.72 -36.80
CA ASP A 54 23.05 -15.10 -35.50
C ASP A 54 22.51 -13.67 -35.48
N VAL A 55 21.61 -13.39 -34.55
CA VAL A 55 20.94 -12.09 -34.44
C VAL A 55 21.41 -11.29 -33.23
N SER A 56 22.49 -11.68 -32.55
CA SER A 56 22.92 -11.08 -31.28
C SER A 56 23.13 -9.56 -31.39
N GLU A 57 23.84 -9.11 -32.44
CA GLU A 57 24.10 -7.68 -32.66
C GLU A 57 22.82 -6.92 -33.00
N ALA A 58 21.97 -7.48 -33.87
CA ALA A 58 20.71 -6.86 -34.25
C ALA A 58 19.75 -6.73 -33.06
N LEU A 59 19.69 -7.75 -32.20
CA LEU A 59 18.88 -7.73 -30.99
C LEU A 59 19.41 -6.70 -29.99
N GLN A 60 20.73 -6.62 -29.81
CA GLN A 60 21.33 -5.60 -28.94
C GLN A 60 21.08 -4.18 -29.48
N GLU A 61 21.16 -3.98 -30.79
CA GLU A 61 20.80 -2.73 -31.45
C GLU A 61 19.33 -2.37 -31.21
N ALA A 62 18.42 -3.34 -31.35
CA ALA A 62 17.00 -3.13 -31.10
C ALA A 62 16.71 -2.71 -29.65
N LEU A 63 17.37 -3.34 -28.67
CA LEU A 63 17.27 -2.96 -27.25
C LEU A 63 17.81 -1.55 -27.00
N ASN A 64 18.94 -1.19 -27.61
CA ASN A 64 19.50 0.15 -27.49
C ASN A 64 18.57 1.22 -28.09
N ARG A 65 17.99 0.96 -29.27
CA ARG A 65 16.99 1.84 -29.88
C ARG A 65 15.75 1.97 -29.02
N THR A 66 15.30 0.87 -28.42
CA THR A 66 14.14 0.87 -27.50
C THR A 66 14.43 1.73 -26.27
N LYS A 67 15.62 1.59 -25.66
CA LYS A 67 16.03 2.44 -24.53
C LYS A 67 16.11 3.93 -24.89
N GLN A 68 16.35 4.27 -26.14
CA GLN A 68 16.41 5.66 -26.60
C GLN A 68 15.03 6.25 -26.90
N LYS A 69 14.00 5.40 -27.05
CA LYS A 69 12.61 5.86 -27.14
C LYS A 69 12.06 6.24 -25.75
N GLU A 70 10.99 7.03 -25.74
CA GLU A 70 10.20 7.41 -24.56
C GLU A 70 11.03 7.73 -23.30
N ASN A 71 12.07 8.56 -23.44
CA ASN A 71 12.90 9.07 -22.35
C ASN A 71 13.56 8.00 -21.47
N GLY A 72 14.00 6.89 -22.07
CA GLY A 72 14.72 5.86 -21.33
C GLY A 72 13.88 4.64 -20.96
N CYS A 73 12.64 4.54 -21.41
CA CYS A 73 11.80 3.36 -21.23
C CYS A 73 11.20 2.91 -22.57
N GLY A 74 10.74 1.67 -22.68
CA GLY A 74 10.03 1.25 -23.88
C GLY A 74 9.83 -0.25 -24.04
N ILE A 75 9.06 -0.60 -25.07
CA ILE A 75 8.73 -1.98 -25.40
C ILE A 75 9.43 -2.40 -26.69
N LEU A 76 10.08 -3.57 -26.64
CA LEU A 76 10.57 -4.31 -27.80
C LEU A 76 9.69 -5.55 -28.02
N PHE A 77 8.91 -5.55 -29.10
CA PHE A 77 8.09 -6.68 -29.52
C PHE A 77 8.89 -7.67 -30.39
N ILE A 78 8.79 -8.95 -30.06
CA ILE A 78 9.49 -10.05 -30.74
C ILE A 78 8.46 -11.00 -31.37
N PRO A 79 8.38 -11.10 -32.71
CA PRO A 79 7.45 -12.03 -33.35
C PRO A 79 7.83 -13.50 -33.12
N GLU A 80 6.87 -14.39 -33.26
CA GLU A 80 7.09 -15.84 -33.28
C GLU A 80 8.25 -16.21 -34.22
N GLY A 81 9.14 -17.06 -33.72
CA GLY A 81 10.24 -17.60 -34.48
C GLY A 81 11.38 -18.08 -33.60
N VAL A 82 12.49 -18.48 -34.23
CA VAL A 82 13.68 -19.00 -33.55
C VAL A 82 14.84 -18.04 -33.81
N TYR A 83 15.43 -17.52 -32.74
CA TYR A 83 16.46 -16.49 -32.78
C TYR A 83 17.76 -17.04 -32.21
N LYS A 84 18.74 -17.28 -33.07
CA LYS A 84 20.05 -17.80 -32.66
C LYS A 84 20.92 -16.67 -32.11
N LEU A 85 21.52 -16.91 -30.95
CA LEU A 85 22.41 -15.98 -30.26
C LEU A 85 23.77 -16.65 -30.01
N SER A 86 24.85 -15.88 -30.01
CA SER A 86 26.20 -16.33 -29.60
C SER A 86 26.86 -15.43 -28.56
N LYS A 87 26.20 -14.33 -28.18
CA LYS A 87 26.72 -13.33 -27.25
C LYS A 87 25.75 -13.08 -26.11
N THR A 88 26.27 -12.50 -25.02
CA THR A 88 25.45 -11.91 -23.97
C THR A 88 24.67 -10.73 -24.53
N ILE A 89 23.38 -10.68 -24.21
CA ILE A 89 22.44 -9.62 -24.54
C ILE A 89 22.18 -8.81 -23.27
N TYR A 90 22.51 -7.53 -23.31
CA TYR A 90 22.35 -6.62 -22.19
C TYR A 90 21.02 -5.89 -22.33
N ILE A 91 20.15 -6.03 -21.34
CA ILE A 91 18.81 -5.44 -21.32
C ILE A 91 18.87 -4.16 -20.48
N PRO A 92 18.73 -2.97 -21.09
CA PRO A 92 18.74 -1.71 -20.37
C PRO A 92 17.59 -1.59 -19.35
N SER A 93 17.81 -0.78 -18.31
CA SER A 93 16.75 -0.38 -17.38
C SER A 93 15.55 0.24 -18.11
N GLY A 94 14.32 0.00 -17.65
CA GLY A 94 13.10 0.51 -18.28
C GLY A 94 12.73 -0.11 -19.63
N VAL A 95 13.48 -1.11 -20.13
CA VAL A 95 13.14 -1.81 -21.40
C VAL A 95 12.41 -3.12 -21.11
N ARG A 96 11.31 -3.35 -21.84
CA ARG A 96 10.53 -4.59 -21.80
C ARG A 96 10.64 -5.37 -23.09
N ILE A 97 10.91 -6.66 -23.00
CA ILE A 97 10.87 -7.61 -24.13
C ILE A 97 9.55 -8.37 -24.05
N ILE A 98 8.73 -8.30 -25.11
CA ILE A 98 7.43 -8.97 -25.17
C ILE A 98 7.35 -9.81 -26.45
N GLY A 99 7.25 -11.13 -26.29
CA GLY A 99 7.02 -12.04 -27.40
C GLY A 99 5.55 -12.10 -27.83
N TYR A 100 5.28 -12.30 -29.12
CA TYR A 100 3.91 -12.47 -29.64
C TYR A 100 3.84 -13.48 -30.79
N GLY A 101 2.66 -14.04 -31.00
CA GLY A 101 2.35 -15.02 -32.05
C GLY A 101 1.70 -16.29 -31.48
N GLY A 102 1.28 -17.20 -32.37
CA GLY A 102 0.63 -18.45 -31.98
C GLY A 102 1.53 -19.33 -31.09
N LYS A 103 2.84 -19.19 -31.24
CA LYS A 103 3.86 -19.71 -30.33
C LYS A 103 4.77 -18.58 -29.86
N ARG A 104 5.33 -18.76 -28.66
CA ARG A 104 6.33 -17.84 -28.12
C ARG A 104 7.59 -17.86 -28.99
N PRO A 105 8.24 -16.70 -29.21
CA PRO A 105 9.57 -16.67 -29.79
C PRO A 105 10.57 -17.43 -28.90
N VAL A 106 11.52 -18.11 -29.54
CA VAL A 106 12.53 -18.93 -28.87
C VAL A 106 13.92 -18.35 -29.12
N PHE A 107 14.58 -17.88 -28.06
CA PHE A 107 15.99 -17.49 -28.10
C PHE A 107 16.89 -18.70 -27.86
N VAL A 108 17.83 -18.96 -28.76
CA VAL A 108 18.70 -20.14 -28.72
C VAL A 108 20.15 -19.72 -28.63
N LEU A 109 20.80 -19.96 -27.50
CA LEU A 109 22.26 -19.84 -27.41
C LEU A 109 22.89 -20.98 -28.21
N ALA A 110 23.72 -20.62 -29.19
CA ALA A 110 24.37 -21.55 -30.10
C ALA A 110 25.25 -22.59 -29.37
N LYS A 111 25.46 -23.73 -30.02
CA LYS A 111 26.40 -24.75 -29.53
C LYS A 111 27.80 -24.14 -29.40
N GLN A 112 28.47 -24.42 -28.29
CA GLN A 112 29.83 -23.93 -28.00
C GLN A 112 29.98 -22.42 -28.26
N ALA A 113 29.00 -21.64 -27.79
CA ALA A 113 29.01 -20.19 -27.99
C ALA A 113 30.24 -19.57 -27.29
N PRO A 114 30.98 -18.67 -27.95
CA PRO A 114 32.23 -18.14 -27.43
C PRO A 114 32.13 -17.54 -26.01
N GLY A 115 33.01 -18.02 -25.12
CA GLY A 115 33.15 -17.55 -23.75
C GLY A 115 32.12 -18.12 -22.75
N PHE A 116 31.11 -18.88 -23.20
CA PHE A 116 30.17 -19.56 -22.31
C PHE A 116 30.71 -20.87 -21.72
N GLN A 117 31.96 -21.21 -22.06
CA GLN A 117 32.75 -22.29 -21.46
C GLN A 117 33.58 -21.78 -20.28
N GLU A 118 33.74 -20.47 -20.14
CA GLU A 118 34.60 -19.84 -19.14
C GLU A 118 33.83 -19.50 -17.87
N VAL A 119 34.53 -19.51 -16.74
CA VAL A 119 34.01 -18.95 -15.49
C VAL A 119 34.32 -17.45 -15.51
N THR A 120 33.30 -16.61 -15.59
CA THR A 120 33.45 -15.16 -15.59
C THR A 120 33.74 -14.65 -14.18
N ARG A 121 34.66 -13.69 -14.08
CA ARG A 121 35.03 -13.05 -12.80
C ARG A 121 34.01 -12.03 -12.28
N GLU A 122 33.10 -11.58 -13.15
CA GLU A 122 32.18 -10.46 -12.86
C GLU A 122 31.27 -10.74 -11.66
N THR A 123 30.85 -12.00 -11.49
CA THR A 123 29.87 -12.39 -10.46
C THR A 123 30.14 -13.77 -9.83
N ALA A 124 31.14 -14.51 -10.32
CA ALA A 124 31.40 -15.91 -9.97
C ALA A 124 30.21 -16.89 -10.18
N LYS A 125 29.14 -16.48 -10.89
CA LYS A 125 27.93 -17.29 -11.16
C LYS A 125 27.75 -17.65 -12.66
N GLY A 126 28.85 -17.71 -13.39
CA GLY A 126 28.88 -18.06 -14.81
C GLY A 126 28.55 -16.89 -15.74
N LYS A 127 28.43 -17.17 -17.03
CA LYS A 127 28.16 -16.17 -18.08
C LYS A 127 26.68 -16.13 -18.43
N TYR A 128 26.14 -14.93 -18.59
CA TYR A 128 24.71 -14.70 -18.80
C TYR A 128 24.36 -14.60 -20.27
N LEU A 129 23.29 -15.28 -20.72
CA LEU A 129 22.74 -15.03 -22.05
C LEU A 129 22.00 -13.70 -22.08
N PHE A 130 21.12 -13.46 -21.11
CA PHE A 130 20.46 -12.18 -20.90
C PHE A 130 20.90 -11.58 -19.56
N TRP A 131 21.31 -10.33 -19.58
CA TRP A 131 21.75 -9.60 -18.39
C TRP A 131 21.01 -8.27 -18.29
N PHE A 132 20.12 -8.14 -17.31
CA PHE A 132 19.50 -6.85 -16.97
C PHE A 132 20.52 -5.93 -16.31
N ILE A 133 20.65 -4.71 -16.83
CA ILE A 133 21.67 -3.73 -16.41
C ILE A 133 21.01 -2.44 -15.93
N GLY A 134 21.67 -1.70 -15.04
CA GLY A 134 21.07 -0.50 -14.42
C GLY A 134 20.93 0.71 -15.35
N GLY A 135 21.63 0.71 -16.49
CA GLY A 135 21.67 1.84 -17.42
C GLY A 135 21.55 1.42 -18.90
N GLY A 136 21.97 2.30 -19.81
CA GLY A 136 22.09 1.96 -21.23
C GLY A 136 23.33 1.13 -21.53
N TYR A 137 23.26 0.27 -22.54
CA TYR A 137 24.41 -0.48 -23.03
C TYR A 137 25.19 0.33 -24.09
N ARG A 138 26.52 0.33 -24.00
CA ARG A 138 27.43 0.88 -25.01
C ARG A 138 28.57 -0.11 -25.28
N PRO A 139 28.85 -0.47 -26.55
CA PRO A 139 29.96 -1.36 -26.89
C PRO A 139 31.29 -0.85 -26.32
N GLY A 140 32.07 -1.73 -25.69
CA GLY A 140 33.37 -1.39 -25.08
C GLY A 140 33.30 -0.58 -23.78
N GLY A 141 32.12 -0.16 -23.34
CA GLY A 141 31.91 0.52 -22.06
C GLY A 141 31.86 -0.44 -20.88
N ARG A 142 32.06 0.09 -19.67
CA ARG A 142 31.85 -0.68 -18.43
C ARG A 142 30.37 -1.03 -18.29
N ILE A 143 30.08 -2.31 -18.02
CA ILE A 143 28.73 -2.78 -17.74
C ILE A 143 28.43 -2.52 -16.26
N GLY A 144 27.44 -1.66 -16.00
CA GLY A 144 26.87 -1.48 -14.67
C GLY A 144 25.79 -2.51 -14.44
N ASP A 145 25.96 -3.37 -13.44
CA ASP A 145 24.92 -4.32 -13.04
C ASP A 145 23.62 -3.58 -12.65
N ALA A 146 22.50 -4.28 -12.75
CA ALA A 146 21.25 -3.80 -12.16
C ALA A 146 21.41 -3.62 -10.64
N ASN A 147 20.68 -2.65 -10.09
CA ASN A 147 20.78 -2.20 -8.72
C ASN A 147 19.41 -1.74 -8.19
N ALA A 148 19.35 -1.27 -6.94
CA ALA A 148 18.13 -0.81 -6.28
C ALA A 148 17.37 0.32 -7.03
N GLY A 149 17.99 1.02 -7.98
CA GLY A 149 17.33 2.01 -8.85
C GLY A 149 16.93 1.49 -10.24
N THR A 150 17.00 0.18 -10.48
CA THR A 150 16.68 -0.43 -11.79
C THR A 150 15.23 -0.88 -11.82
N PHE A 151 14.37 -0.06 -12.41
CA PHE A 151 12.90 -0.25 -12.42
C PHE A 151 12.34 -0.53 -13.82
N TYR A 152 11.10 -1.02 -13.87
CA TYR A 152 10.24 -1.16 -15.06
C TYR A 152 10.70 -2.16 -16.16
N SER A 153 11.85 -2.81 -16.02
CA SER A 153 12.38 -3.77 -17.00
C SER A 153 11.71 -5.14 -16.92
N SER A 154 11.31 -5.71 -18.05
CA SER A 154 10.61 -7.01 -18.05
C SER A 154 11.00 -7.90 -19.22
N MET A 155 10.87 -9.22 -19.04
CA MET A 155 10.87 -10.19 -20.13
C MET A 155 9.63 -11.06 -20.03
N MET A 156 8.80 -11.04 -21.08
CA MET A 156 7.48 -11.67 -21.06
C MET A 156 7.18 -12.46 -22.34
N ASN A 157 6.56 -13.63 -22.16
CA ASN A 157 6.02 -14.45 -23.26
C ASN A 157 7.09 -14.88 -24.28
N VAL A 158 8.27 -15.29 -23.80
CA VAL A 158 9.38 -15.79 -24.63
C VAL A 158 9.91 -17.09 -24.06
N ASP A 159 10.55 -17.91 -24.88
CA ASP A 159 11.26 -19.11 -24.42
C ASP A 159 12.77 -18.98 -24.69
N ILE A 160 13.58 -19.65 -23.87
CA ILE A 160 15.04 -19.64 -23.96
C ILE A 160 15.56 -21.07 -24.00
N ARG A 161 16.52 -21.35 -24.89
CA ARG A 161 17.22 -22.63 -24.96
C ARG A 161 18.72 -22.45 -25.00
N ILE A 162 19.42 -23.16 -24.12
CA ILE A 162 20.88 -23.25 -24.10
C ILE A 162 21.30 -24.56 -24.76
N GLU A 163 21.97 -24.47 -25.91
CA GLU A 163 22.49 -25.65 -26.61
C GLU A 163 23.76 -26.21 -25.93
N GLY A 164 24.15 -27.42 -26.33
CA GLY A 164 25.31 -28.12 -25.76
C GLY A 164 26.65 -27.40 -25.92
N GLY A 165 27.58 -27.66 -25.00
CA GLY A 165 28.92 -27.06 -25.01
C GLY A 165 29.02 -25.72 -24.28
N ASN A 166 28.00 -25.34 -23.50
CA ASN A 166 27.95 -24.08 -22.75
C ASN A 166 27.80 -24.34 -21.22
N PRO A 167 28.75 -25.04 -20.57
CA PRO A 167 28.57 -25.52 -19.19
C PRO A 167 28.43 -24.40 -18.15
N ASN A 168 29.00 -23.22 -18.42
CA ASN A 168 28.96 -22.06 -17.52
C ASN A 168 27.87 -21.05 -17.89
N ALA A 169 26.99 -21.38 -18.85
CA ALA A 169 25.90 -20.49 -19.25
C ALA A 169 24.75 -20.50 -18.25
N SER A 170 24.31 -19.30 -17.87
CA SER A 170 23.06 -19.04 -17.17
C SER A 170 22.13 -18.25 -18.09
N ALA A 171 20.84 -18.56 -18.13
CA ALA A 171 19.95 -17.95 -19.11
C ALA A 171 19.68 -16.47 -18.83
N ILE A 172 19.34 -16.11 -17.58
CA ILE A 172 18.98 -14.73 -17.21
C ILE A 172 19.70 -14.33 -15.90
N ARG A 173 20.30 -13.13 -15.89
CA ARG A 173 20.66 -12.40 -14.66
C ARG A 173 19.63 -11.30 -14.42
N ALA A 174 18.86 -11.41 -13.34
CA ALA A 174 17.66 -10.60 -13.06
C ALA A 174 17.78 -9.78 -11.76
N HIS A 175 18.95 -9.19 -11.50
CA HIS A 175 19.30 -8.51 -10.25
C HIS A 175 18.74 -7.07 -10.18
N PHE A 176 17.43 -6.92 -10.36
CA PHE A 176 16.72 -5.63 -10.49
C PHE A 176 15.72 -5.38 -9.35
N ALA A 177 15.05 -4.21 -9.37
CA ALA A 177 14.16 -3.70 -8.31
C ALA A 177 12.67 -3.71 -8.75
N GLN A 178 11.81 -2.82 -8.21
CA GLN A 178 10.35 -2.90 -8.42
C GLN A 178 9.92 -2.73 -9.89
N HIS A 179 8.70 -3.21 -10.19
CA HIS A 179 8.12 -3.26 -11.53
C HIS A 179 9.00 -3.94 -12.58
N CYS A 180 9.96 -4.73 -12.12
CA CYS A 180 10.72 -5.60 -12.97
C CYS A 180 10.29 -7.03 -12.76
N SER A 181 10.04 -7.74 -13.86
CA SER A 181 9.49 -9.09 -13.79
C SER A 181 9.95 -9.98 -14.94
N ILE A 182 9.91 -11.29 -14.68
CA ILE A 182 10.03 -12.33 -15.70
C ILE A 182 8.73 -13.13 -15.66
N SER A 183 7.99 -13.16 -16.77
CA SER A 183 6.67 -13.79 -16.78
C SER A 183 6.37 -14.58 -18.05
N ASN A 184 5.72 -15.73 -17.89
CA ASN A 184 5.35 -16.60 -19.01
C ASN A 184 6.58 -17.03 -19.84
N VAL A 185 7.61 -17.56 -19.17
CA VAL A 185 8.90 -17.92 -19.79
C VAL A 185 9.25 -19.38 -19.55
N THR A 186 9.61 -20.11 -20.62
CA THR A 186 10.19 -21.45 -20.51
C THR A 186 11.69 -21.40 -20.78
N ILE A 187 12.50 -21.98 -19.89
CA ILE A 187 13.96 -22.00 -20.00
C ILE A 187 14.45 -23.45 -20.06
N HIS A 188 15.03 -23.84 -21.18
CA HIS A 188 15.74 -25.11 -21.34
C HIS A 188 17.24 -24.88 -21.18
N VAL A 189 17.74 -25.07 -19.96
CA VAL A 189 19.16 -24.86 -19.59
C VAL A 189 20.05 -26.01 -20.07
N GLY A 190 19.49 -27.22 -20.20
CA GLY A 190 20.23 -28.40 -20.62
C GLY A 190 21.40 -28.71 -19.68
N LYS A 191 22.64 -28.72 -20.21
CA LYS A 191 23.87 -28.93 -19.43
C LYS A 191 24.53 -27.62 -18.95
N GLY A 192 23.88 -26.47 -19.11
CA GLY A 192 24.33 -25.19 -18.57
C GLY A 192 24.25 -25.14 -17.04
N ARG A 193 24.53 -23.96 -16.49
CA ARG A 193 24.64 -23.72 -15.05
C ARG A 193 23.28 -23.45 -14.41
N ALA A 194 22.59 -22.38 -14.78
CA ALA A 194 21.34 -21.98 -14.15
C ALA A 194 20.30 -21.42 -15.14
N GLY A 195 19.02 -21.48 -14.78
CA GLY A 195 17.99 -20.74 -15.50
C GLY A 195 18.07 -19.25 -15.17
N ILE A 196 17.86 -18.89 -13.91
CA ILE A 196 17.90 -17.51 -13.43
C ILE A 196 18.97 -17.36 -12.34
N VAL A 197 19.70 -16.26 -12.39
CA VAL A 197 20.71 -15.87 -11.39
C VAL A 197 20.35 -14.52 -10.78
N ASP A 198 20.42 -14.43 -9.44
CA ASP A 198 20.13 -13.25 -8.62
C ASP A 198 18.78 -12.63 -9.00
N ALA A 199 17.71 -13.30 -8.59
CA ALA A 199 16.36 -12.89 -8.89
C ALA A 199 15.98 -11.61 -8.13
N GLY A 200 15.16 -10.79 -8.78
CA GLY A 200 14.37 -9.72 -8.22
C GLY A 200 13.20 -9.48 -9.17
N ASN A 201 12.31 -8.54 -8.92
CA ASN A 201 11.50 -8.57 -7.70
C ASN A 201 10.39 -9.64 -7.81
N HIS A 202 9.90 -9.89 -9.03
CA HIS A 202 8.73 -10.74 -9.27
C HIS A 202 8.94 -11.73 -10.43
N LEU A 203 8.68 -13.02 -10.19
CA LEU A 203 8.74 -14.10 -11.19
C LEU A 203 7.42 -14.86 -11.24
N GLU A 204 6.80 -15.00 -12.41
CA GLU A 204 5.50 -15.68 -12.56
C GLU A 204 5.45 -16.61 -13.78
N ASN A 205 4.77 -17.76 -13.66
CA ASN A 205 4.50 -18.66 -14.79
C ASN A 205 5.79 -19.06 -15.51
N ILE A 206 6.82 -19.40 -14.73
CA ILE A 206 8.13 -19.81 -15.24
C ILE A 206 8.28 -21.34 -15.20
N ALA A 207 8.88 -21.90 -16.25
CA ALA A 207 9.22 -23.32 -16.30
C ALA A 207 10.70 -23.49 -16.66
N ILE A 208 11.48 -24.16 -15.82
CA ILE A 208 12.93 -24.32 -16.00
C ILE A 208 13.31 -25.80 -16.05
N TYR A 209 13.88 -26.21 -17.18
CA TYR A 209 14.28 -27.59 -17.47
C TYR A 209 15.81 -27.72 -17.55
N GLY A 210 16.36 -28.70 -16.83
CA GLY A 210 17.80 -28.95 -16.77
C GLY A 210 18.56 -27.86 -16.01
N GLY A 211 19.88 -27.81 -16.21
CA GLY A 211 20.79 -26.95 -15.45
C GLY A 211 21.41 -27.64 -14.23
N GLU A 212 22.42 -27.03 -13.63
CA GLU A 212 22.81 -27.37 -12.25
C GLU A 212 21.73 -26.91 -11.28
N TYR A 213 21.28 -25.67 -11.49
CA TYR A 213 20.25 -25.01 -10.71
C TYR A 213 19.12 -24.52 -11.61
N GLY A 214 17.91 -24.44 -11.08
CA GLY A 214 16.82 -23.70 -11.73
C GLY A 214 17.02 -22.21 -11.50
N ILE A 215 17.03 -21.83 -10.21
CA ILE A 215 17.37 -20.49 -9.72
C ILE A 215 18.58 -20.58 -8.79
N ASP A 216 19.54 -19.68 -8.94
CA ASP A 216 20.64 -19.43 -8.00
C ASP A 216 20.63 -17.95 -7.62
N THR A 217 20.12 -17.64 -6.43
CA THR A 217 19.89 -16.25 -6.01
C THR A 217 20.57 -15.93 -4.69
N ASP A 218 21.24 -14.78 -4.64
CA ASP A 218 21.50 -14.06 -3.39
C ASP A 218 20.32 -13.11 -3.09
N LYS A 219 20.51 -12.17 -2.15
CA LYS A 219 19.62 -11.02 -1.95
C LYS A 219 19.27 -10.35 -3.28
N SER A 220 18.02 -9.94 -3.43
CA SER A 220 17.66 -9.01 -4.50
C SER A 220 18.50 -7.73 -4.38
N ALA A 221 18.64 -6.96 -5.46
CA ALA A 221 19.46 -5.76 -5.47
C ALA A 221 19.22 -4.77 -4.31
N PRO A 222 17.96 -4.55 -3.86
CA PRO A 222 17.66 -3.72 -2.69
C PRO A 222 17.56 -4.52 -1.37
N GLY A 223 17.64 -5.84 -1.39
CA GLY A 223 17.47 -6.71 -0.22
C GLY A 223 16.02 -7.00 0.15
N TRP A 224 15.08 -6.75 -0.77
CA TRP A 224 13.65 -7.04 -0.64
C TRP A 224 13.31 -8.52 -0.81
N PRO A 225 12.12 -8.95 -0.34
CA PRO A 225 11.63 -10.29 -0.62
C PRO A 225 11.40 -10.49 -2.13
N ILE A 226 11.41 -11.75 -2.57
CA ILE A 226 11.29 -12.11 -3.99
C ILE A 226 10.06 -12.99 -4.17
N MET A 227 9.13 -12.55 -5.01
CA MET A 227 7.90 -13.28 -5.28
C MET A 227 8.12 -14.30 -6.41
N LEU A 228 7.85 -15.58 -6.13
CA LEU A 228 7.88 -16.66 -7.11
C LEU A 228 6.51 -17.35 -7.18
N LEU A 229 5.76 -17.05 -8.23
CA LEU A 229 4.38 -17.48 -8.41
C LEU A 229 4.24 -18.46 -9.58
N ASN A 230 3.50 -19.55 -9.41
CA ASN A 230 3.17 -20.51 -10.48
C ASN A 230 4.42 -21.01 -11.23
N SER A 231 5.34 -21.70 -10.54
CA SER A 231 6.64 -22.07 -11.10
C SER A 231 6.83 -23.58 -11.25
N TYR A 232 7.62 -23.98 -12.25
CA TYR A 232 7.91 -25.38 -12.55
C TYR A 232 9.41 -25.63 -12.74
N PHE A 233 9.93 -26.67 -12.12
CA PHE A 233 11.33 -27.08 -12.19
C PHE A 233 11.46 -28.57 -12.48
N GLU A 234 12.23 -28.95 -13.49
CA GLU A 234 12.49 -30.36 -13.78
C GLU A 234 13.92 -30.65 -14.25
N GLY A 235 14.53 -31.68 -13.66
CA GLY A 235 15.79 -32.25 -14.15
C GLY A 235 17.06 -31.46 -13.83
N GLN A 236 17.01 -30.56 -12.84
CA GLN A 236 18.22 -29.92 -12.31
C GLN A 236 19.19 -30.95 -11.71
N ARG A 237 20.49 -30.74 -11.87
CA ARG A 237 21.53 -31.68 -11.40
C ARG A 237 21.95 -31.48 -9.94
N LYS A 238 21.66 -30.33 -9.33
CA LYS A 238 21.95 -30.03 -7.91
C LYS A 238 20.69 -29.69 -7.12
N SER A 239 20.05 -28.57 -7.42
CA SER A 239 18.78 -28.19 -6.77
C SER A 239 17.87 -27.43 -7.73
N ALA A 240 16.55 -27.45 -7.51
CA ALA A 240 15.65 -26.57 -8.26
C ALA A 240 15.93 -25.10 -7.90
N ILE A 241 16.11 -24.80 -6.61
CA ILE A 241 16.49 -23.46 -6.13
C ILE A 241 17.68 -23.57 -5.17
N LEU A 242 18.70 -22.75 -5.41
CA LEU A 242 19.75 -22.40 -4.46
C LEU A 242 19.53 -20.95 -4.04
N THR A 243 19.42 -20.69 -2.75
CA THR A 243 19.15 -19.36 -2.21
C THR A 243 20.11 -18.99 -1.08
N ASN A 244 20.41 -17.70 -0.97
CA ASN A 244 21.32 -17.14 0.01
C ASN A 244 20.78 -15.78 0.45
N GLU A 245 20.00 -15.77 1.53
CA GLU A 245 19.27 -14.61 2.02
C GLU A 245 18.32 -14.03 0.95
N GLY A 246 17.72 -14.90 0.12
CA GLY A 246 16.85 -14.46 -0.98
C GLY A 246 15.50 -13.92 -0.53
N GLY A 247 15.01 -14.29 0.66
CA GLY A 247 13.70 -13.84 1.12
C GLY A 247 12.55 -14.33 0.23
N LEU A 248 12.67 -15.55 -0.30
CA LEU A 248 11.75 -16.07 -1.32
C LEU A 248 10.34 -16.34 -0.75
N THR A 249 9.35 -15.76 -1.42
CA THR A 249 7.92 -16.02 -1.22
C THR A 249 7.42 -16.90 -2.37
N ILE A 250 7.30 -18.20 -2.13
CA ILE A 250 6.97 -19.17 -3.19
C ILE A 250 5.53 -19.63 -3.07
N VAL A 251 4.72 -19.37 -4.08
CA VAL A 251 3.33 -19.84 -4.14
C VAL A 251 3.14 -20.64 -5.42
N ARG A 252 2.63 -21.87 -5.28
CA ARG A 252 2.34 -22.77 -6.40
C ARG A 252 3.56 -23.18 -7.24
N MET A 253 4.60 -23.65 -6.57
CA MET A 253 5.75 -24.27 -7.22
C MET A 253 5.60 -25.79 -7.37
N ARG A 254 6.06 -26.33 -8.50
CA ARG A 254 6.30 -27.77 -8.68
C ARG A 254 7.76 -28.06 -8.99
N ALA A 255 8.41 -28.85 -8.15
CA ALA A 255 9.77 -29.35 -8.37
C ALA A 255 9.73 -30.87 -8.63
N LYS A 256 10.27 -31.30 -9.77
CA LYS A 256 10.14 -32.68 -10.25
C LYS A 256 11.48 -33.26 -10.71
N ASN A 257 11.78 -34.50 -10.32
CA ASN A 257 12.98 -35.22 -10.78
C ASN A 257 14.29 -34.42 -10.49
N VAL A 258 14.41 -33.86 -9.28
CA VAL A 258 15.56 -33.05 -8.83
C VAL A 258 16.20 -33.66 -7.58
N PRO A 259 17.49 -33.40 -7.29
CA PRO A 259 18.09 -33.88 -6.05
C PRO A 259 17.53 -33.17 -4.84
N VAL A 260 17.44 -31.85 -4.91
CA VAL A 260 16.92 -30.98 -3.85
C VAL A 260 15.91 -30.00 -4.44
N ALA A 261 14.79 -29.76 -3.76
CA ALA A 261 13.84 -28.75 -4.23
C ALA A 261 14.36 -27.34 -3.88
N VAL A 262 14.62 -27.05 -2.61
CA VAL A 262 15.17 -25.77 -2.18
C VAL A 262 16.38 -25.99 -1.26
N GLU A 263 17.48 -25.32 -1.57
CA GLU A 263 18.71 -25.36 -0.81
C GLU A 263 19.07 -23.96 -0.33
N ILE A 264 19.13 -23.76 0.98
CA ILE A 264 19.74 -22.56 1.56
C ILE A 264 21.26 -22.78 1.61
N LYS A 265 22.02 -21.77 1.17
CA LYS A 265 23.48 -21.81 1.10
C LYS A 265 24.08 -22.04 2.49
N GLU A 266 25.16 -22.79 2.55
CA GLU A 266 25.83 -23.13 3.81
C GLU A 266 26.21 -21.88 4.62
N ASN A 267 25.94 -21.92 5.92
CA ASN A 267 26.19 -20.84 6.88
C ASN A 267 25.46 -19.51 6.61
N ALA A 268 24.35 -19.54 5.86
CA ALA A 268 23.50 -18.37 5.65
C ALA A 268 22.13 -18.54 6.34
N PRO A 269 21.57 -17.48 6.96
CA PRO A 269 20.15 -17.45 7.30
C PRO A 269 19.30 -17.21 6.03
N ASP A 270 18.00 -17.49 6.11
CA ASP A 270 17.06 -17.07 5.06
C ASP A 270 15.64 -16.91 5.61
N ARG A 271 14.80 -16.19 4.86
CA ARG A 271 13.39 -15.93 5.14
C ARG A 271 12.55 -16.59 4.04
N LEU A 272 12.44 -17.91 4.13
CA LEU A 272 11.76 -18.73 3.12
C LEU A 272 10.30 -18.95 3.50
N PHE A 273 9.39 -18.53 2.62
CA PHE A 273 7.98 -18.89 2.69
C PHE A 273 7.58 -19.75 1.49
N MET A 274 6.83 -20.82 1.71
CA MET A 274 6.25 -21.64 0.63
C MET A 274 4.81 -22.02 0.93
N GLU A 275 3.91 -21.86 -0.03
CA GLU A 275 2.52 -22.34 0.06
C GLU A 275 2.08 -23.04 -1.23
N ASP A 276 1.26 -24.08 -1.07
CA ASP A 276 0.63 -24.83 -2.16
C ASP A 276 1.64 -25.37 -3.18
N CYS A 277 2.68 -26.08 -2.73
CA CYS A 277 3.74 -26.60 -3.62
C CYS A 277 3.68 -28.12 -3.81
N ILE A 278 4.29 -28.63 -4.88
CA ILE A 278 4.41 -30.06 -5.18
C ILE A 278 5.89 -30.44 -5.34
N PHE A 279 6.34 -31.42 -4.56
CA PHE A 279 7.64 -32.08 -4.70
C PHE A 279 7.42 -33.51 -5.20
N GLU A 280 7.91 -33.82 -6.40
CA GLU A 280 7.76 -35.14 -7.01
C GLU A 280 9.10 -35.73 -7.44
N ASN A 281 9.44 -36.93 -6.96
CA ASN A 281 10.72 -37.59 -7.21
C ASN A 281 11.91 -36.71 -6.85
N VAL A 282 11.84 -36.05 -5.69
CA VAL A 282 12.97 -35.31 -5.12
C VAL A 282 13.87 -36.32 -4.41
N HIS A 283 15.01 -36.66 -5.00
CA HIS A 283 15.73 -37.90 -4.65
C HIS A 283 16.69 -37.80 -3.45
N ARG A 284 17.00 -36.59 -2.96
CA ARG A 284 17.78 -36.40 -1.73
C ARG A 284 16.95 -35.75 -0.62
N THR A 285 16.56 -34.50 -0.81
CA THR A 285 15.91 -33.70 0.25
C THR A 285 14.90 -32.73 -0.36
N GLY A 286 13.73 -32.56 0.24
CA GLY A 286 12.83 -31.45 -0.11
C GLY A 286 13.53 -30.10 0.08
N VAL A 287 13.81 -29.75 1.34
CA VAL A 287 14.42 -28.47 1.72
C VAL A 287 15.67 -28.67 2.57
N ILE A 288 16.75 -27.95 2.27
CA ILE A 288 17.95 -27.91 3.11
C ILE A 288 18.02 -26.56 3.82
N LEU A 289 18.03 -26.61 5.15
CA LEU A 289 18.07 -25.46 6.07
C LEU A 289 19.45 -25.31 6.69
N THR A 290 19.82 -24.08 6.99
CA THR A 290 21.12 -23.70 7.56
C THR A 290 20.94 -22.67 8.67
N ASP A 291 21.99 -22.48 9.47
CA ASP A 291 22.07 -21.43 10.50
C ASP A 291 20.87 -21.38 11.47
N ALA A 292 20.56 -22.53 12.03
CA ALA A 292 19.38 -22.76 12.85
C ALA A 292 19.35 -22.06 14.22
N GLY A 293 20.49 -21.50 14.65
CA GLY A 293 20.58 -20.66 15.85
C GLY A 293 20.30 -19.18 15.59
N ASN A 294 20.19 -18.77 14.32
CA ASN A 294 20.09 -17.37 13.94
C ASN A 294 18.63 -16.89 13.93
N ALA A 295 18.40 -15.72 14.53
CA ALA A 295 17.09 -15.08 14.56
C ALA A 295 16.54 -14.75 13.15
N ALA A 296 17.43 -14.50 12.19
CA ALA A 296 17.09 -14.22 10.80
C ALA A 296 16.64 -15.45 10.01
N THR A 297 16.87 -16.67 10.52
CA THR A 297 16.38 -17.90 9.89
C THR A 297 14.90 -18.08 10.20
N GLN A 298 14.06 -17.79 9.21
CA GLN A 298 12.60 -17.78 9.31
C GLN A 298 12.01 -18.64 8.19
N ILE A 299 11.49 -19.82 8.52
CA ILE A 299 11.02 -20.78 7.53
C ILE A 299 9.58 -21.15 7.82
N ASN A 300 8.71 -20.95 6.85
CA ASN A 300 7.31 -21.36 6.91
C ASN A 300 6.88 -22.02 5.60
N LEU A 301 6.49 -23.29 5.67
CA LEU A 301 6.01 -24.07 4.52
C LEU A 301 4.61 -24.61 4.81
N ARG A 302 3.67 -24.43 3.88
CA ARG A 302 2.26 -24.81 4.01
C ARG A 302 1.77 -25.58 2.81
N ASN A 303 0.95 -26.60 3.07
CA ASN A 303 0.31 -27.42 2.03
C ASN A 303 1.30 -27.92 0.95
N ILE A 304 2.44 -28.48 1.39
CA ILE A 304 3.44 -29.04 0.47
C ILE A 304 3.12 -30.51 0.20
N GLN A 305 2.75 -30.84 -1.02
CA GLN A 305 2.44 -32.21 -1.44
C GLN A 305 3.72 -32.89 -1.92
N CYS A 306 4.04 -34.04 -1.33
CA CYS A 306 5.26 -34.80 -1.61
C CYS A 306 4.92 -36.17 -2.20
N LYS A 307 5.61 -36.57 -3.27
CA LYS A 307 5.57 -37.91 -3.85
C LYS A 307 6.97 -38.40 -4.13
N ASN A 308 7.36 -39.54 -3.54
CA ASN A 308 8.72 -40.10 -3.59
C ASN A 308 9.78 -39.08 -3.13
N VAL A 309 9.59 -38.53 -1.93
CA VAL A 309 10.52 -37.58 -1.28
C VAL A 309 10.98 -38.20 0.04
N PRO A 310 12.15 -38.88 0.06
CA PRO A 310 12.58 -39.71 1.19
C PRO A 310 12.90 -38.90 2.45
N MET A 311 13.36 -37.66 2.28
CA MET A 311 13.61 -36.72 3.36
C MET A 311 12.97 -35.38 3.00
N PHE A 312 12.07 -34.90 3.85
CA PHE A 312 11.40 -33.63 3.61
C PHE A 312 12.32 -32.44 3.88
N ALA A 313 12.99 -32.43 5.04
CA ALA A 313 13.90 -31.35 5.40
C ALA A 313 15.17 -31.87 6.09
N LEU A 314 16.28 -31.16 5.87
CA LEU A 314 17.57 -31.38 6.52
C LEU A 314 18.10 -30.05 7.08
N GLU A 315 18.38 -30.00 8.37
CA GLU A 315 19.09 -28.89 9.00
C GLU A 315 20.59 -29.21 9.05
N ARG A 316 21.42 -28.54 8.25
CA ARG A 316 22.84 -28.91 8.08
C ARG A 316 23.65 -28.85 9.37
N PHE A 317 23.47 -27.80 10.17
CA PHE A 317 24.35 -27.53 11.32
C PHE A 317 24.17 -28.56 12.45
N THR A 318 22.93 -28.91 12.77
CA THR A 318 22.61 -29.91 13.79
C THR A 318 22.50 -31.32 13.23
N ASN A 319 22.60 -31.47 11.89
CA ASN A 319 22.29 -32.69 11.15
C ASN A 319 20.89 -33.25 11.48
N GLN A 320 19.95 -32.39 11.88
CA GLN A 320 18.60 -32.80 12.21
C GLN A 320 17.82 -33.09 10.91
N GLN A 321 17.23 -34.29 10.84
CA GLN A 321 16.52 -34.78 9.66
C GLN A 321 15.02 -34.90 9.93
N ILE A 322 14.23 -34.53 8.94
CA ILE A 322 12.78 -34.72 8.92
C ILE A 322 12.47 -35.70 7.79
N PRO A 323 12.27 -36.99 8.10
CA PRO A 323 12.03 -38.00 7.09
C PRO A 323 10.68 -37.79 6.42
N GLY A 324 10.56 -38.24 5.17
CA GLY A 324 9.26 -38.37 4.52
C GLY A 324 8.46 -39.48 5.19
N LYS A 325 7.19 -39.21 5.54
CA LYS A 325 6.35 -40.19 6.26
C LYS A 325 5.99 -41.40 5.40
N GLU A 326 5.73 -41.19 4.12
CA GLU A 326 5.25 -42.23 3.20
C GLU A 326 5.72 -41.98 1.76
N LYS A 327 5.31 -42.86 0.83
CA LYS A 327 5.52 -42.65 -0.60
C LYS A 327 4.82 -41.39 -1.12
N THR A 328 3.64 -41.05 -0.58
CA THR A 328 2.91 -39.84 -0.94
C THR A 328 2.27 -39.25 0.32
N TYR A 329 2.60 -38.00 0.64
CA TYR A 329 2.18 -37.33 1.86
C TYR A 329 2.06 -35.82 1.62
N ARG A 330 1.38 -35.13 2.52
CA ARG A 330 1.33 -33.68 2.57
C ARG A 330 1.95 -33.18 3.86
N VAL A 331 2.81 -32.18 3.75
CA VAL A 331 3.22 -31.33 4.88
C VAL A 331 2.20 -30.19 4.97
N THR A 332 1.28 -30.30 5.92
CA THR A 332 0.25 -29.27 6.13
C THR A 332 0.89 -28.01 6.71
N ARG A 333 1.87 -28.18 7.60
CA ARG A 333 2.62 -27.08 8.21
C ARG A 333 4.05 -27.51 8.55
N PHE A 334 5.00 -26.65 8.19
CA PHE A 334 6.35 -26.67 8.71
C PHE A 334 6.74 -25.25 9.13
N THR A 335 7.13 -25.07 10.39
CA THR A 335 7.58 -23.77 10.92
C THR A 335 8.91 -23.95 11.62
N PHE A 336 9.87 -23.08 11.30
CA PHE A 336 11.16 -23.03 11.94
C PHE A 336 11.65 -21.59 12.16
N GLY A 337 12.04 -21.27 13.40
CA GLY A 337 12.53 -19.95 13.83
C GLY A 337 11.75 -19.41 15.04
N PHE A 338 11.94 -18.14 15.39
CA PHE A 338 11.26 -17.51 16.53
C PHE A 338 9.74 -17.45 16.33
N ASN A 339 8.99 -18.04 17.25
CA ASN A 339 7.53 -18.14 17.19
C ASN A 339 6.89 -17.61 18.48
N ALA A 340 5.79 -16.88 18.32
CA ALA A 340 4.81 -16.57 19.34
C ALA A 340 3.40 -16.92 18.82
N ASP A 341 2.67 -17.76 19.56
CA ASP A 341 1.30 -18.19 19.23
C ASP A 341 0.25 -17.16 19.73
N SER A 342 0.66 -16.21 20.58
CA SER A 342 -0.10 -15.07 21.09
C SER A 342 0.83 -13.87 21.34
N LEU A 343 0.28 -12.64 21.39
CA LEU A 343 1.03 -11.45 21.79
C LEU A 343 1.41 -11.45 23.28
N GLU A 344 0.90 -12.40 24.07
CA GLU A 344 1.27 -12.62 25.47
C GLU A 344 2.50 -13.51 25.63
N ASP A 345 2.88 -14.24 24.58
CA ASP A 345 3.97 -15.21 24.63
C ASP A 345 5.33 -14.52 24.59
N THR A 346 6.32 -15.15 25.23
CA THR A 346 7.73 -14.81 24.99
C THR A 346 8.24 -15.61 23.80
N PRO A 347 8.68 -14.99 22.69
CA PRO A 347 9.04 -15.73 21.48
C PRO A 347 10.22 -16.69 21.69
N GLN A 348 10.10 -17.92 21.20
CA GLN A 348 11.13 -18.97 21.27
C GLN A 348 11.39 -19.60 19.89
N ILE A 349 12.57 -20.15 19.66
CA ILE A 349 12.85 -20.92 18.44
C ILE A 349 12.07 -22.23 18.50
N VAL A 350 11.12 -22.40 17.58
CA VAL A 350 10.27 -23.59 17.49
C VAL A 350 10.62 -24.36 16.22
N ARG A 351 10.62 -25.70 16.31
CA ARG A 351 10.62 -26.62 15.17
C ARG A 351 9.30 -27.38 15.20
N ARG A 352 8.38 -27.05 14.28
CA ARG A 352 7.06 -27.69 14.22
C ARG A 352 6.84 -28.27 12.84
N THR A 353 6.44 -29.54 12.79
CA THR A 353 6.14 -30.25 11.54
C THR A 353 4.84 -31.03 11.69
N GLU A 354 3.91 -30.78 10.79
CA GLU A 354 2.62 -31.46 10.70
C GLU A 354 2.47 -32.08 9.32
N THR A 355 2.16 -33.37 9.30
CA THR A 355 2.15 -34.17 8.07
C THR A 355 1.05 -35.21 8.11
N GLU A 356 0.44 -35.45 6.96
CA GLU A 356 -0.62 -36.43 6.75
C GLU A 356 -0.40 -37.21 5.44
N PRO A 357 -0.84 -38.47 5.37
CA PRO A 357 -0.83 -39.22 4.12
C PRO A 357 -1.90 -38.69 3.16
N ILE A 358 -1.60 -38.72 1.85
CA ILE A 358 -2.57 -38.36 0.80
C ILE A 358 -2.61 -39.45 -0.27
N LYS A 359 -3.78 -39.68 -0.86
CA LYS A 359 -3.98 -40.74 -1.88
C LYS A 359 -3.22 -40.45 -3.18
N SER A 360 -3.20 -39.18 -3.59
CA SER A 360 -2.59 -38.72 -4.83
C SER A 360 -2.29 -37.24 -4.76
N ILE A 361 -1.35 -36.80 -5.59
CA ILE A 361 -1.10 -35.37 -5.82
C ILE A 361 -2.32 -34.73 -6.48
N THR A 362 -2.75 -33.60 -5.92
CA THR A 362 -3.78 -32.74 -6.48
C THR A 362 -3.11 -31.62 -7.28
N PRO A 363 -3.58 -31.29 -8.51
CA PRO A 363 -3.09 -30.15 -9.26
C PRO A 363 -3.20 -28.84 -8.47
N LEU A 364 -2.29 -27.91 -8.73
CA LEU A 364 -2.30 -26.59 -8.12
C LEU A 364 -3.40 -25.73 -8.76
N ASP A 365 -4.17 -25.03 -7.93
CA ASP A 365 -5.22 -24.13 -8.38
C ASP A 365 -4.64 -22.75 -8.73
N THR A 366 -4.79 -22.33 -9.98
CA THR A 366 -4.33 -21.02 -10.47
C THR A 366 -5.49 -20.08 -10.79
N GLY A 367 -6.72 -20.40 -10.35
CA GLY A 367 -7.93 -19.65 -10.70
C GLY A 367 -7.91 -18.18 -10.28
N ASP A 368 -7.10 -17.83 -9.28
CA ASP A 368 -6.89 -16.48 -8.76
C ASP A 368 -5.85 -15.66 -9.54
N THR A 369 -5.22 -16.23 -10.56
CA THR A 369 -4.26 -15.56 -11.46
C THR A 369 -4.68 -15.76 -12.92
N PRO A 370 -5.79 -15.11 -13.35
CA PRO A 370 -6.34 -15.32 -14.68
C PRO A 370 -5.40 -14.77 -15.77
N MET A 371 -5.39 -15.42 -16.94
CA MET A 371 -4.71 -14.85 -18.11
C MET A 371 -5.47 -13.64 -18.64
N LEU A 372 -4.75 -12.75 -19.32
CA LEU A 372 -5.36 -11.66 -20.07
C LEU A 372 -6.33 -12.22 -21.15
N PRO A 373 -7.38 -11.46 -21.51
CA PRO A 373 -8.22 -11.77 -22.67
C PRO A 373 -7.36 -11.88 -23.92
N ALA A 374 -7.77 -12.70 -24.89
CA ALA A 374 -7.01 -12.90 -26.12
C ALA A 374 -6.84 -11.57 -26.88
N THR A 375 -5.67 -11.34 -27.47
CA THR A 375 -5.26 -10.05 -28.06
C THR A 375 -6.21 -9.58 -29.17
N GLU A 376 -6.81 -10.51 -29.92
CA GLU A 376 -7.79 -10.22 -30.97
C GLU A 376 -9.11 -9.64 -30.46
N GLN A 377 -9.36 -9.71 -29.14
CA GLN A 377 -10.55 -9.15 -28.51
C GLN A 377 -10.35 -7.71 -28.02
N TRP A 378 -9.15 -7.15 -28.20
CA TRP A 378 -8.80 -5.84 -27.68
C TRP A 378 -9.13 -4.75 -28.70
N ILE A 379 -9.74 -3.65 -28.23
CA ILE A 379 -9.84 -2.42 -29.01
C ILE A 379 -8.70 -1.48 -28.60
N ASN A 380 -7.95 -0.95 -29.56
CA ASN A 380 -6.94 0.06 -29.28
C ASN A 380 -7.61 1.43 -29.09
N ILE A 381 -7.38 2.08 -27.96
CA ILE A 381 -7.99 3.39 -27.67
C ILE A 381 -7.55 4.48 -28.67
N ARG A 382 -6.37 4.33 -29.30
CA ARG A 382 -5.89 5.24 -30.35
C ARG A 382 -6.72 5.17 -31.63
N ASP A 383 -7.21 3.98 -31.98
CA ASP A 383 -8.10 3.79 -33.13
C ASP A 383 -9.47 4.44 -32.89
N LEU A 384 -9.83 4.66 -31.61
CA LEU A 384 -11.03 5.39 -31.20
C LEU A 384 -10.80 6.91 -31.09
N GLY A 385 -9.58 7.39 -31.37
CA GLY A 385 -9.24 8.81 -31.48
C GLY A 385 -8.40 9.39 -30.34
N ALA A 386 -8.09 8.60 -29.30
CA ALA A 386 -7.32 9.11 -28.17
C ALA A 386 -5.91 9.56 -28.61
N LYS A 387 -5.44 10.66 -28.04
CA LYS A 387 -4.19 11.32 -28.44
C LYS A 387 -3.01 11.01 -27.56
N GLY A 388 -3.23 10.65 -26.30
CA GLY A 388 -2.19 10.20 -25.38
C GLY A 388 -0.88 11.00 -25.46
N ASP A 389 -1.00 12.32 -25.61
CA ASP A 389 0.09 13.27 -25.86
C ASP A 389 0.44 14.11 -24.61
N GLY A 390 -0.27 13.88 -23.50
CA GLY A 390 -0.12 14.59 -22.23
C GLY A 390 -0.88 15.91 -22.13
N PHE A 391 -1.59 16.34 -23.17
CA PHE A 391 -2.25 17.65 -23.24
C PHE A 391 -3.71 17.56 -23.66
N SER A 392 -3.99 16.75 -24.67
CA SER A 392 -5.32 16.54 -25.23
C SER A 392 -6.21 15.82 -24.22
N ASP A 393 -7.44 16.31 -24.12
CA ASP A 393 -8.45 15.72 -23.25
C ASP A 393 -9.03 14.45 -23.88
N ASP A 394 -8.61 13.29 -23.37
CA ASP A 394 -9.03 11.99 -23.87
C ASP A 394 -10.26 11.44 -23.12
N THR A 395 -10.81 12.18 -22.16
CA THR A 395 -11.85 11.71 -21.21
C THR A 395 -13.05 11.07 -21.90
N HIS A 396 -13.66 11.77 -22.85
CA HIS A 396 -14.88 11.29 -23.51
C HIS A 396 -14.62 10.02 -24.33
N ILE A 397 -13.42 9.88 -24.90
CA ILE A 397 -13.04 8.71 -25.69
C ILE A 397 -12.94 7.48 -24.79
N PHE A 398 -12.33 7.62 -23.60
CA PHE A 398 -12.31 6.56 -22.60
C PHE A 398 -13.72 6.22 -22.08
N GLN A 399 -14.54 7.23 -21.75
CA GLN A 399 -15.90 7.02 -21.29
C GLN A 399 -16.72 6.24 -22.34
N GLU A 400 -16.68 6.65 -23.61
CA GLU A 400 -17.35 5.92 -24.69
C GLU A 400 -16.81 4.50 -24.90
N ALA A 401 -15.49 4.33 -24.83
CA ALA A 401 -14.86 3.03 -24.99
C ALA A 401 -15.33 2.06 -23.90
N VAL A 402 -15.39 2.51 -22.64
CA VAL A 402 -15.93 1.75 -21.51
C VAL A 402 -17.40 1.38 -21.73
N GLN A 403 -18.17 2.24 -22.41
CA GLN A 403 -19.56 1.91 -22.72
C GLN A 403 -19.70 0.82 -23.79
N LYS A 404 -18.78 0.77 -24.76
CA LYS A 404 -18.91 -0.05 -25.98
C LYS A 404 -18.12 -1.37 -25.93
N TYR A 405 -17.00 -1.40 -25.21
CA TYR A 405 -16.02 -2.49 -25.33
C TYR A 405 -15.68 -3.12 -23.97
N ALA A 406 -15.45 -4.44 -23.99
CA ALA A 406 -15.04 -5.20 -22.82
C ALA A 406 -13.53 -5.15 -22.57
N ASN A 407 -12.69 -5.08 -23.61
CA ASN A 407 -11.23 -5.11 -23.46
C ASN A 407 -10.61 -3.91 -24.19
N ILE A 408 -10.13 -2.93 -23.43
CA ILE A 408 -9.57 -1.69 -23.97
C ILE A 408 -8.06 -1.75 -23.79
N TYR A 409 -7.35 -1.80 -24.91
CA TYR A 409 -5.90 -1.72 -24.97
C TYR A 409 -5.45 -0.25 -25.03
N ILE A 410 -4.52 0.10 -24.13
CA ILE A 410 -3.96 1.43 -23.96
C ILE A 410 -2.46 1.31 -24.32
N PRO A 411 -2.05 1.69 -25.55
CA PRO A 411 -0.64 1.69 -25.92
C PRO A 411 0.10 2.80 -25.17
N GLN A 412 1.44 2.78 -25.23
CA GLN A 412 2.28 3.79 -24.59
C GLN A 412 1.85 5.22 -25.00
N GLY A 413 1.82 6.12 -24.02
CA GLY A 413 1.28 7.47 -24.15
C GLY A 413 0.79 8.03 -22.83
N TRP A 414 0.54 9.34 -22.81
CA TRP A 414 0.08 10.09 -21.64
C TRP A 414 -1.34 10.60 -21.90
N TYR A 415 -2.32 9.96 -21.31
CA TYR A 415 -3.73 10.20 -21.60
C TYR A 415 -4.35 11.07 -20.51
N VAL A 416 -4.71 12.31 -20.86
CA VAL A 416 -5.31 13.23 -19.89
C VAL A 416 -6.78 12.87 -19.70
N VAL A 417 -7.16 12.63 -18.45
CA VAL A 417 -8.54 12.38 -18.00
C VAL A 417 -8.96 13.48 -17.04
N LYS A 418 -9.97 14.25 -17.43
CA LYS A 418 -10.49 15.38 -16.65
C LYS A 418 -11.62 15.01 -15.71
N GLU A 419 -12.31 13.92 -15.98
CA GLU A 419 -13.43 13.44 -15.17
C GLU A 419 -13.18 11.99 -14.70
N PRO A 420 -13.85 11.56 -13.62
CA PRO A 420 -13.80 10.17 -13.16
C PRO A 420 -14.16 9.17 -14.25
N LEU A 421 -13.37 8.10 -14.36
CA LEU A 421 -13.65 6.95 -15.22
C LEU A 421 -14.26 5.81 -14.38
N THR A 422 -15.49 5.39 -14.70
CA THR A 422 -16.15 4.26 -14.03
C THR A 422 -16.32 3.10 -15.00
N LEU A 423 -15.70 1.97 -14.70
CA LEU A 423 -15.76 0.76 -15.54
C LEU A 423 -17.12 0.06 -15.46
N LYS A 424 -17.47 -0.73 -16.48
CA LYS A 424 -18.59 -1.69 -16.40
C LYS A 424 -18.14 -3.01 -15.78
N GLN A 425 -19.10 -3.87 -15.47
CA GLN A 425 -18.91 -5.13 -14.73
C GLN A 425 -17.79 -6.03 -15.29
N ASN A 426 -17.52 -6.01 -16.59
CA ASN A 426 -16.48 -6.83 -17.22
C ASN A 426 -15.55 -6.01 -18.13
N THR A 427 -15.45 -4.69 -17.93
CA THR A 427 -14.53 -3.85 -18.70
C THR A 427 -13.11 -3.99 -18.15
N ASN A 428 -12.15 -4.23 -19.04
CA ASN A 428 -10.75 -4.43 -18.74
C ASN A 428 -9.92 -3.30 -19.37
N LEU A 429 -8.96 -2.77 -18.62
CA LEU A 429 -7.96 -1.80 -19.10
C LEU A 429 -6.59 -2.48 -19.16
N ILE A 430 -6.01 -2.54 -20.35
CA ILE A 430 -4.81 -3.32 -20.62
C ILE A 430 -3.73 -2.37 -21.18
N GLY A 431 -2.74 -2.05 -20.36
CA GLY A 431 -1.45 -1.52 -20.77
C GLY A 431 -0.37 -2.59 -20.69
N LEU A 432 0.82 -2.30 -21.23
CA LEU A 432 1.95 -3.24 -21.26
C LEU A 432 3.24 -2.67 -20.65
N HIS A 433 3.21 -1.41 -20.19
CA HIS A 433 4.36 -0.75 -19.59
C HIS A 433 3.92 0.42 -18.69
N PRO A 434 3.88 0.25 -17.35
CA PRO A 434 3.41 1.29 -16.44
C PRO A 434 4.35 2.51 -16.42
N GLY A 435 5.62 2.37 -16.77
CA GLY A 435 6.53 3.52 -16.93
C GLY A 435 6.27 4.41 -18.16
N THR A 436 5.41 4.01 -19.10
CA THR A 436 5.16 4.76 -20.36
C THR A 436 3.70 4.80 -20.78
N THR A 437 2.80 4.08 -20.10
CA THR A 437 1.35 4.10 -20.32
C THR A 437 0.67 4.76 -19.12
N ILE A 438 0.38 6.05 -19.22
CA ILE A 438 -0.01 6.89 -18.07
C ILE A 438 -1.42 7.46 -18.28
N LEU A 439 -2.32 7.22 -17.32
CA LEU A 439 -3.57 7.98 -17.19
C LEU A 439 -3.34 9.14 -16.22
N LEU A 440 -3.50 10.37 -16.69
CA LEU A 440 -3.09 11.58 -16.01
C LEU A 440 -4.29 12.50 -15.73
N SER A 441 -4.47 12.91 -14.48
CA SER A 441 -5.34 14.04 -14.13
C SER A 441 -4.46 15.25 -13.81
N LEU A 442 -4.52 16.31 -14.62
CA LEU A 442 -3.73 17.52 -14.39
C LEU A 442 -4.13 18.20 -13.07
N GLY A 443 -3.16 18.81 -12.37
CA GLY A 443 -3.45 19.51 -11.10
C GLY A 443 -4.29 20.77 -11.29
N GLY A 444 -5.08 21.11 -10.27
CA GLY A 444 -6.07 22.18 -10.32
C GLY A 444 -7.37 21.77 -11.04
N ASN A 445 -7.54 20.48 -11.34
CA ASN A 445 -8.72 19.99 -12.04
C ASN A 445 -9.97 20.06 -11.13
N PRO A 446 -11.03 20.78 -11.53
CA PRO A 446 -12.24 20.95 -10.72
C PRO A 446 -12.93 19.65 -10.28
N ALA A 447 -12.80 18.56 -11.04
CA ALA A 447 -13.38 17.27 -10.65
C ALA A 447 -12.72 16.67 -9.40
N PHE A 448 -11.43 16.93 -9.19
CA PHE A 448 -10.61 16.30 -8.15
C PHE A 448 -10.00 17.30 -7.14
N SER A 449 -10.21 18.61 -7.33
CA SER A 449 -9.65 19.68 -6.50
C SER A 449 -10.62 20.18 -5.42
N GLY A 450 -10.08 20.95 -4.47
CA GLY A 450 -10.85 21.65 -3.45
C GLY A 450 -11.17 20.83 -2.20
N PHE A 451 -11.95 21.40 -1.28
CA PHE A 451 -12.41 20.72 -0.07
C PHE A 451 -13.62 19.83 -0.37
N GLY A 452 -13.57 18.55 -0.03
CA GLY A 452 -14.71 17.66 -0.26
C GLY A 452 -14.44 16.18 0.00
N ALA A 453 -15.40 15.36 -0.41
CA ALA A 453 -15.34 13.90 -0.34
C ALA A 453 -14.28 13.34 -1.31
N PRO A 454 -13.74 12.13 -1.03
CA PRO A 454 -12.82 11.44 -1.94
C PRO A 454 -13.45 11.26 -3.33
N GLN A 455 -12.67 11.51 -4.37
CA GLN A 455 -13.06 11.37 -5.77
C GLN A 455 -12.03 10.55 -6.53
N ALA A 456 -12.44 9.37 -6.97
CA ALA A 456 -11.56 8.45 -7.68
C ALA A 456 -11.36 8.83 -9.15
N GLN A 457 -10.12 8.76 -9.64
CA GLN A 457 -9.77 8.86 -11.06
C GLN A 457 -10.29 7.64 -11.82
N LEU A 458 -10.07 6.43 -11.29
CA LEU A 458 -10.61 5.17 -11.83
C LEU A 458 -11.47 4.46 -10.78
N THR A 459 -12.68 4.07 -11.16
CA THR A 459 -13.60 3.29 -10.30
C THR A 459 -13.99 1.98 -10.97
N THR A 460 -13.86 0.85 -10.27
CA THR A 460 -14.46 -0.43 -10.69
C THR A 460 -15.82 -0.63 -10.04
N PRO A 461 -16.79 -1.26 -10.72
CA PRO A 461 -18.13 -1.45 -10.18
C PRO A 461 -18.13 -2.53 -9.09
N GLN A 462 -19.06 -2.40 -8.14
CA GLN A 462 -19.24 -3.39 -7.09
C GLN A 462 -19.52 -4.77 -7.66
N GLY A 463 -18.76 -5.77 -7.21
CA GLY A 463 -18.90 -7.17 -7.64
C GLY A 463 -18.41 -7.46 -9.06
N GLY A 464 -17.79 -6.48 -9.73
CA GLY A 464 -17.24 -6.64 -11.09
C GLY A 464 -16.16 -7.70 -11.22
N LYS A 465 -15.91 -8.12 -12.47
CA LYS A 465 -14.84 -9.02 -12.87
C LYS A 465 -13.90 -8.28 -13.82
N ASN A 466 -13.20 -7.29 -13.28
CA ASN A 466 -12.36 -6.37 -14.04
C ASN A 466 -10.89 -6.81 -14.01
N ILE A 467 -10.18 -6.54 -15.10
CA ILE A 467 -8.73 -6.62 -15.20
C ILE A 467 -8.18 -5.22 -15.47
N VAL A 468 -7.24 -4.75 -14.63
CA VAL A 468 -6.50 -3.50 -14.86
C VAL A 468 -5.01 -3.82 -14.77
N CYS A 469 -4.26 -3.63 -15.85
CA CYS A 469 -2.85 -3.98 -15.85
C CYS A 469 -1.95 -3.07 -16.67
N GLY A 470 -0.66 -3.01 -16.29
CA GLY A 470 0.41 -2.40 -17.08
C GLY A 470 0.27 -0.89 -17.33
N ILE A 471 -0.41 -0.18 -16.42
CA ILE A 471 -0.67 1.27 -16.49
C ILE A 471 -0.16 1.99 -15.24
N PHE A 472 0.06 3.30 -15.37
CA PHE A 472 0.28 4.20 -14.25
C PHE A 472 -0.92 5.15 -14.11
N LEU A 473 -1.53 5.15 -12.92
CA LEU A 473 -2.54 6.12 -12.52
C LEU A 473 -1.87 7.29 -11.78
N ASN A 474 -1.91 8.47 -12.38
CA ASN A 474 -1.32 9.71 -11.84
C ASN A 474 -2.41 10.78 -11.69
N ALA A 475 -2.62 11.26 -10.46
CA ALA A 475 -3.59 12.30 -10.16
C ALA A 475 -2.96 13.69 -10.01
N ASP A 476 -1.68 13.86 -10.36
CA ASP A 476 -0.87 15.05 -10.08
C ASP A 476 -0.82 15.40 -8.58
N ALA A 477 -0.27 16.55 -8.19
CA ALA A 477 -0.13 16.95 -6.77
C ALA A 477 -1.35 17.74 -6.28
N TYR A 478 -1.80 18.69 -7.09
CA TYR A 478 -2.82 19.68 -6.70
C TYR A 478 -4.22 19.20 -7.05
N ASN A 479 -4.63 18.04 -6.55
CA ASN A 479 -5.98 17.50 -6.67
C ASN A 479 -6.39 16.90 -5.31
N TYR A 480 -6.74 17.74 -4.34
CA TYR A 480 -6.80 17.34 -2.93
C TYR A 480 -7.91 16.32 -2.58
N ARG A 481 -8.90 16.13 -3.46
CA ARG A 481 -9.93 15.09 -3.31
C ARG A 481 -9.53 13.76 -3.97
N ALA A 482 -8.41 13.71 -4.67
CA ALA A 482 -8.08 12.57 -5.51
C ALA A 482 -7.91 11.27 -4.70
N VAL A 483 -8.48 10.22 -5.26
CA VAL A 483 -8.10 8.81 -5.07
C VAL A 483 -7.66 8.31 -6.45
N ASN A 484 -6.52 7.62 -6.59
CA ASN A 484 -6.14 7.17 -7.95
C ASN A 484 -7.05 6.03 -8.42
N CYS A 485 -7.29 5.03 -7.59
CA CYS A 485 -8.22 3.94 -7.92
C CYS A 485 -9.13 3.58 -6.74
N LYS A 486 -10.45 3.56 -6.99
CA LYS A 486 -11.46 2.93 -6.13
C LYS A 486 -11.84 1.56 -6.71
N TRP A 487 -11.48 0.50 -6.01
CA TRP A 487 -11.72 -0.87 -6.43
C TRP A 487 -12.84 -1.52 -5.63
N MET A 488 -13.96 -1.81 -6.30
CA MET A 488 -15.09 -2.54 -5.72
C MET A 488 -15.37 -3.85 -6.46
N ALA A 489 -14.53 -4.20 -7.44
CA ALA A 489 -14.62 -5.46 -8.18
C ALA A 489 -14.39 -6.66 -7.26
N GLY A 490 -15.11 -7.76 -7.50
CA GLY A 490 -15.19 -8.91 -6.60
C GLY A 490 -14.04 -9.91 -6.72
N GLU A 491 -14.16 -11.08 -6.09
CA GLU A 491 -13.10 -12.10 -5.98
C GLU A 491 -12.50 -12.56 -7.33
N GLY A 492 -13.27 -12.52 -8.42
CA GLY A 492 -12.78 -12.94 -9.75
C GLY A 492 -11.98 -11.88 -10.52
N SER A 493 -11.71 -10.72 -9.92
CA SER A 493 -11.05 -9.57 -10.53
C SER A 493 -9.53 -9.57 -10.30
N TYR A 494 -8.80 -8.82 -11.13
CA TYR A 494 -7.34 -8.89 -11.17
C TYR A 494 -6.69 -7.53 -11.48
N MET A 495 -5.80 -7.06 -10.61
CA MET A 495 -4.94 -5.90 -10.86
C MET A 495 -3.49 -6.35 -10.91
N TYR A 496 -2.77 -6.01 -11.99
CA TYR A 496 -1.40 -6.49 -12.19
C TYR A 496 -0.48 -5.45 -12.81
N ASP A 497 0.71 -5.22 -12.25
CA ASP A 497 1.73 -4.32 -12.82
C ASP A 497 1.20 -2.90 -13.02
N VAL A 498 0.52 -2.40 -11.98
CA VAL A 498 -0.02 -1.04 -11.91
C VAL A 498 0.82 -0.19 -10.96
N LYS A 499 1.17 1.02 -11.41
CA LYS A 499 1.92 2.01 -10.63
C LYS A 499 0.99 3.10 -10.13
N PHE A 500 1.25 3.53 -8.90
CA PHE A 500 0.74 4.78 -8.31
C PHE A 500 1.95 5.61 -7.86
N SER A 501 2.06 6.88 -8.26
CA SER A 501 3.26 7.66 -7.91
C SER A 501 3.06 9.16 -7.92
N GLY A 502 3.65 9.81 -6.92
CA GLY A 502 3.93 11.25 -6.87
C GLY A 502 5.42 11.57 -7.05
N HIS A 503 6.32 10.61 -6.72
CA HIS A 503 7.77 10.78 -6.57
C HIS A 503 8.57 10.86 -7.90
N ASP A 504 7.99 10.44 -9.03
CA ASP A 504 8.76 10.22 -10.27
C ASP A 504 8.46 11.24 -11.40
N LYS A 505 7.71 12.32 -11.16
CA LYS A 505 7.31 13.27 -12.22
C LYS A 505 8.49 13.83 -13.03
N ALA A 506 9.62 14.06 -12.39
CA ALA A 506 10.83 14.58 -13.03
C ALA A 506 11.57 13.54 -13.89
N ARG A 507 11.19 12.27 -13.86
CA ARG A 507 11.75 11.19 -14.69
C ARG A 507 10.92 10.91 -15.93
N PHE A 508 9.65 11.31 -15.92
CA PHE A 508 8.74 11.14 -17.04
C PHE A 508 8.71 12.43 -17.85
N PHE A 509 9.11 12.34 -19.11
CA PHE A 509 8.97 13.40 -20.08
C PHE A 509 8.14 12.87 -21.26
N HIS A 510 7.40 13.75 -21.92
CA HIS A 510 6.82 13.50 -23.23
C HIS A 510 7.24 14.63 -24.16
N ASN A 511 7.88 14.31 -25.30
CA ASN A 511 8.46 15.30 -26.23
C ASN A 511 9.37 16.35 -25.56
N GLY A 512 10.13 15.97 -24.52
CA GLY A 512 11.03 16.87 -23.79
C GLY A 512 10.34 17.79 -22.78
N GLN A 513 9.02 17.68 -22.59
CA GLN A 513 8.27 18.37 -21.53
C GLN A 513 8.02 17.43 -20.36
N SER A 514 8.23 17.91 -19.13
CA SER A 514 8.07 17.14 -17.89
C SER A 514 6.59 16.97 -17.54
N ALA A 515 6.24 15.89 -16.83
CA ALA A 515 4.96 15.76 -16.13
C ALA A 515 4.80 16.75 -14.96
N ALA A 516 5.84 17.54 -14.64
CA ALA A 516 5.82 18.54 -13.59
C ALA A 516 4.80 19.66 -13.89
N ASN A 517 3.99 20.00 -12.87
CA ASN A 517 2.91 20.96 -13.01
C ASN A 517 3.44 22.40 -13.01
N PRO A 518 3.07 23.26 -13.98
CA PRO A 518 3.43 24.68 -13.98
C PRO A 518 2.98 25.47 -12.73
N LEU A 519 1.99 24.95 -11.99
CA LEU A 519 1.47 25.48 -10.73
C LEU A 519 2.40 25.27 -9.52
N GLU A 520 3.48 24.49 -9.66
CA GLU A 520 4.52 24.32 -8.61
C GLU A 520 5.36 25.60 -8.35
N LYS A 521 4.88 26.79 -8.76
CA LYS A 521 5.50 28.05 -8.36
C LYS A 521 5.13 28.37 -6.89
N PRO A 522 6.11 28.60 -6.00
CA PRO A 522 5.86 28.76 -4.58
C PRO A 522 5.03 30.03 -4.27
N MET A 523 4.02 29.90 -3.41
CA MET A 523 3.37 31.04 -2.74
C MET A 523 4.17 31.47 -1.50
N SER A 524 3.89 32.65 -0.93
CA SER A 524 4.49 33.13 0.31
C SER A 524 4.33 32.11 1.46
N ILE A 525 5.45 31.79 2.10
CA ILE A 525 5.66 30.61 2.95
C ILE A 525 5.58 31.00 4.44
N THR A 526 4.87 30.23 5.27
CA THR A 526 5.13 30.17 6.71
C THR A 526 5.85 28.85 7.05
N PRO A 527 6.56 28.74 8.20
CA PRO A 527 7.19 27.48 8.62
C PRO A 527 6.23 26.29 8.65
N GLU A 528 4.96 26.52 9.00
CA GLU A 528 3.91 25.50 9.09
C GLU A 528 3.34 25.08 7.73
N THR A 529 3.50 25.92 6.70
CA THR A 529 2.95 25.65 5.35
C THR A 529 4.02 25.39 4.31
N HIS A 530 5.30 25.42 4.68
CA HIS A 530 6.40 25.27 3.73
C HIS A 530 6.24 23.99 2.91
N ASP A 531 6.11 22.84 3.57
CA ASP A 531 5.97 21.57 2.87
C ASP A 531 4.58 21.39 2.24
N LEU A 532 3.51 21.83 2.91
CA LEU A 532 2.12 21.68 2.43
C LEU A 532 1.80 22.52 1.18
N ILE A 533 2.40 23.70 1.03
CA ILE A 533 2.15 24.61 -0.09
C ILE A 533 3.20 24.46 -1.19
N THR A 534 4.48 24.24 -0.85
CA THR A 534 5.53 24.12 -1.88
C THR A 534 5.65 22.72 -2.46
N ARG A 535 5.30 21.68 -1.68
CA ARG A 535 5.41 20.28 -2.09
C ARG A 535 4.07 19.57 -2.23
N ALA A 536 2.98 20.14 -1.71
CA ALA A 536 1.62 19.57 -1.76
C ALA A 536 1.48 18.14 -1.18
N TRP A 537 2.44 17.71 -0.36
CA TRP A 537 2.44 16.38 0.26
C TRP A 537 1.31 16.22 1.29
N ASP A 538 0.86 14.97 1.46
CA ASP A 538 -0.20 14.58 2.39
C ASP A 538 -1.49 15.41 2.24
N ASN A 539 -1.91 15.70 1.01
CA ASN A 539 -3.11 16.49 0.73
C ASN A 539 -4.14 15.76 -0.14
N GLN A 540 -3.89 14.50 -0.51
CA GLN A 540 -4.82 13.63 -1.22
C GLN A 540 -5.29 12.51 -0.30
N HIS A 541 -6.30 11.77 -0.74
CA HIS A 541 -6.82 10.62 0.00
C HIS A 541 -5.89 9.41 -0.14
N TRP A 542 -6.21 8.44 -1.00
CA TRP A 542 -5.49 7.17 -1.07
C TRP A 542 -5.09 6.85 -2.50
N SER A 543 -3.94 6.18 -2.70
CA SER A 543 -3.54 5.74 -4.04
C SER A 543 -4.47 4.61 -4.51
N LEU A 544 -4.48 3.48 -3.80
CA LEU A 544 -5.39 2.36 -4.07
C LEU A 544 -6.37 2.18 -2.92
N TRP A 545 -7.66 2.39 -3.18
CA TRP A 545 -8.75 2.21 -2.22
C TRP A 545 -9.62 1.00 -2.62
N ILE A 546 -9.50 -0.11 -1.90
CA ILE A 546 -10.30 -1.32 -2.11
C ILE A 546 -11.44 -1.33 -1.10
N THR A 547 -12.70 -1.28 -1.55
CA THR A 547 -13.82 -1.09 -0.62
C THR A 547 -15.13 -1.70 -1.09
N ASN A 548 -16.15 -1.64 -0.23
CA ASN A 548 -17.54 -2.05 -0.50
C ASN A 548 -17.65 -3.46 -1.09
N GLY A 549 -16.98 -4.43 -0.45
CA GLY A 549 -16.92 -5.81 -0.94
C GLY A 549 -15.93 -6.04 -2.09
N GLY A 550 -15.03 -5.09 -2.36
CA GLY A 550 -13.92 -5.28 -3.28
C GLY A 550 -12.98 -6.41 -2.83
N GLY A 551 -12.46 -7.20 -3.78
CA GLY A 551 -11.53 -8.29 -3.54
C GLY A 551 -10.80 -8.70 -4.81
N GLY A 552 -10.38 -9.96 -4.90
CA GLY A 552 -9.62 -10.48 -6.03
C GLY A 552 -8.11 -10.45 -5.81
N SER A 553 -7.35 -10.47 -6.89
CA SER A 553 -5.90 -10.62 -6.84
C SER A 553 -5.16 -9.35 -7.28
N PHE A 554 -4.14 -8.96 -6.53
CA PHE A 554 -3.30 -7.79 -6.77
C PHE A 554 -1.85 -8.24 -6.88
N ARG A 555 -1.18 -7.98 -8.01
CA ARG A 555 0.16 -8.52 -8.29
C ARG A 555 1.10 -7.44 -8.79
N ASP A 556 2.34 -7.46 -8.29
CA ASP A 556 3.44 -6.59 -8.76
C ASP A 556 3.01 -5.11 -8.78
N ILE A 557 2.45 -4.65 -7.66
CA ILE A 557 1.94 -3.29 -7.49
C ILE A 557 2.98 -2.46 -6.75
N TRP A 558 3.26 -1.26 -7.25
CA TRP A 558 4.10 -0.29 -6.55
C TRP A 558 3.34 1.01 -6.35
N THR A 559 3.30 1.49 -5.11
CA THR A 559 2.79 2.82 -4.78
C THR A 559 3.88 3.62 -4.08
N ALA A 560 4.24 4.76 -4.67
CA ALA A 560 5.21 5.70 -4.12
C ALA A 560 4.69 7.14 -4.28
N ASN A 561 3.75 7.54 -3.42
CA ASN A 561 2.96 8.76 -3.61
C ASN A 561 2.90 9.61 -2.34
N GLU A 562 3.80 10.60 -2.23
CA GLU A 562 3.88 11.52 -1.09
C GLU A 562 2.65 12.43 -0.96
N TYR A 563 1.86 12.59 -2.03
CA TYR A 563 0.65 13.40 -1.97
C TYR A 563 -0.49 12.67 -1.23
N SER A 564 -0.48 11.34 -1.27
CA SER A 564 -1.52 10.50 -0.71
C SER A 564 -1.29 10.22 0.77
N SER A 565 -2.38 10.18 1.55
CA SER A 565 -2.31 9.85 2.97
C SER A 565 -1.91 8.40 3.23
N ALA A 566 -2.33 7.50 2.34
CA ALA A 566 -1.90 6.11 2.32
C ALA A 566 -1.72 5.58 0.90
N GLY A 567 -0.80 4.64 0.72
CA GLY A 567 -0.61 3.96 -0.55
C GLY A 567 -1.67 2.89 -0.81
N LEU A 568 -2.03 2.13 0.23
CA LEU A 568 -3.10 1.15 0.17
C LEU A 568 -4.10 1.38 1.29
N TYR A 569 -5.38 1.51 0.93
CA TYR A 569 -6.47 1.47 1.89
C TYR A 569 -7.47 0.38 1.52
N ILE A 570 -7.61 -0.65 2.36
CA ILE A 570 -8.64 -1.68 2.20
C ILE A 570 -9.70 -1.48 3.29
N SER A 571 -10.95 -1.30 2.90
CA SER A 571 -12.05 -1.13 3.85
C SER A 571 -13.30 -1.94 3.53
N HIS A 572 -14.07 -2.29 4.57
CA HIS A 572 -15.43 -2.82 4.44
C HIS A 572 -15.58 -3.97 3.42
N THR A 573 -14.77 -5.02 3.59
CA THR A 573 -14.81 -6.19 2.70
C THR A 573 -14.46 -7.48 3.42
N ASP A 574 -15.30 -8.50 3.24
CA ASP A 574 -15.01 -9.89 3.57
C ASP A 574 -14.81 -10.77 2.32
N THR A 575 -14.89 -10.14 1.13
CA THR A 575 -14.57 -10.77 -0.15
C THR A 575 -13.11 -11.22 -0.10
N PRO A 576 -12.82 -12.49 -0.44
CA PRO A 576 -11.46 -12.97 -0.45
C PRO A 576 -10.55 -12.12 -1.36
N GLY A 577 -9.40 -11.74 -0.82
CA GLY A 577 -8.41 -10.97 -1.53
C GLY A 577 -7.00 -11.53 -1.36
N ARG A 578 -6.18 -11.35 -2.38
CA ARG A 578 -4.80 -11.85 -2.41
C ARG A 578 -3.86 -10.77 -2.93
N ILE A 579 -2.76 -10.56 -2.23
CA ILE A 579 -1.65 -9.70 -2.69
C ILE A 579 -0.45 -10.59 -2.97
N TYR A 580 0.14 -10.46 -4.17
CA TYR A 580 1.31 -11.20 -4.64
C TYR A 580 2.41 -10.23 -5.05
N GLY A 581 3.23 -9.80 -4.09
CA GLY A 581 4.24 -8.77 -4.32
C GLY A 581 3.60 -7.39 -4.40
N MET A 582 3.75 -6.60 -3.34
CA MET A 582 3.40 -5.19 -3.35
C MET A 582 4.40 -4.37 -2.53
N SER A 583 4.84 -3.28 -3.13
CA SER A 583 5.77 -2.31 -2.54
C SER A 583 5.03 -1.00 -2.25
N LEU A 584 5.10 -0.53 -1.01
CA LEU A 584 4.50 0.73 -0.56
C LEU A 584 5.58 1.61 0.06
N GLU A 585 5.79 2.78 -0.53
CA GLU A 585 6.93 3.62 -0.20
C GLU A 585 6.55 5.11 -0.09
N HIS A 586 7.22 5.81 0.82
CA HIS A 586 7.25 7.28 0.90
C HIS A 586 5.94 7.99 1.25
N HIS A 587 4.92 7.28 1.73
CA HIS A 587 3.69 7.94 2.19
C HIS A 587 3.93 8.58 3.57
N LEU A 588 3.27 9.71 3.84
CA LEU A 588 3.59 10.53 5.03
C LEU A 588 2.83 10.12 6.30
N ARG A 589 1.70 9.42 6.17
CA ARG A 589 0.88 8.98 7.33
C ARG A 589 0.81 7.48 7.47
N ASN A 590 0.51 6.75 6.40
CA ASN A 590 0.50 5.29 6.38
C ASN A 590 1.04 4.73 5.07
N GLU A 591 1.73 3.59 5.12
CA GLU A 591 1.95 2.82 3.89
C GLU A 591 0.66 2.07 3.53
N ALA A 592 0.09 1.32 4.48
CA ALA A 592 -1.18 0.62 4.31
C ALA A 592 -2.11 0.70 5.52
N ILE A 593 -3.42 0.76 5.23
CA ILE A 593 -4.51 0.72 6.22
C ILE A 593 -5.48 -0.40 5.83
N PHE A 594 -5.87 -1.24 6.78
CA PHE A 594 -6.93 -2.24 6.64
C PHE A 594 -8.00 -1.95 7.69
N ARG A 595 -9.25 -1.73 7.30
CA ARG A 595 -10.38 -1.42 8.21
C ARG A 595 -11.58 -2.31 7.92
N ASN A 596 -12.03 -3.09 8.90
CA ASN A 596 -13.14 -4.04 8.72
C ASN A 596 -12.90 -5.02 7.56
N VAL A 597 -11.71 -5.61 7.50
CA VAL A 597 -11.29 -6.53 6.42
C VAL A 597 -11.23 -7.97 6.92
N ALA A 598 -11.69 -8.91 6.10
CA ALA A 598 -11.60 -10.33 6.40
C ALA A 598 -11.24 -11.21 5.19
N ASN A 599 -10.57 -12.34 5.45
CA ASN A 599 -10.27 -13.40 4.48
C ASN A 599 -9.21 -13.03 3.42
N TRP A 600 -8.17 -12.29 3.82
CA TRP A 600 -7.08 -11.91 2.91
C TRP A 600 -5.79 -12.66 3.19
N LYS A 601 -5.07 -12.96 2.11
CA LYS A 601 -3.69 -13.45 2.17
C LYS A 601 -2.76 -12.47 1.46
N ILE A 602 -1.76 -12.00 2.17
CA ILE A 602 -0.83 -10.97 1.73
C ILE A 602 0.56 -11.62 1.66
N TYR A 603 1.07 -11.79 0.45
CA TYR A 603 2.36 -12.39 0.16
C TYR A 603 3.32 -11.32 -0.34
N ASP A 604 4.53 -11.30 0.20
CA ASP A 604 5.63 -10.46 -0.29
C ASP A 604 5.26 -8.96 -0.20
N PHE A 605 5.21 -8.47 1.04
CA PHE A 605 4.72 -7.13 1.35
C PHE A 605 5.86 -6.28 1.90
N GLN A 606 6.32 -5.32 1.12
CA GLN A 606 7.51 -4.53 1.43
C GLN A 606 7.16 -3.06 1.62
N PHE A 607 7.65 -2.48 2.72
CA PHE A 607 7.51 -1.06 3.05
C PHE A 607 8.85 -0.35 3.15
N GLU A 608 8.92 0.86 2.59
CA GLU A 608 10.02 1.82 2.76
C GLU A 608 9.50 3.14 3.32
N VAL A 609 9.85 3.43 4.57
CA VAL A 609 9.61 4.77 5.13
C VAL A 609 10.85 5.63 4.90
N GLU A 610 10.63 6.75 4.20
CA GLU A 610 11.65 7.70 3.75
C GLU A 610 11.63 8.95 4.66
N ALA A 611 12.72 9.72 4.73
CA ALA A 611 12.92 10.79 5.71
C ALA A 611 11.86 11.91 5.65
N GLU A 612 11.13 12.00 4.55
CA GLU A 612 9.96 12.86 4.33
C GLU A 612 8.77 12.42 5.21
N GLY A 613 8.65 11.12 5.51
CA GLY A 613 7.62 10.49 6.33
C GLY A 613 8.13 10.01 7.69
N ILE A 614 8.89 10.85 8.44
CA ILE A 614 9.44 10.44 9.75
C ILE A 614 8.38 9.91 10.73
N ASP A 615 7.12 10.32 10.59
CA ASP A 615 6.00 9.95 11.46
C ASP A 615 5.03 8.94 10.84
N THR A 616 5.42 8.28 9.75
CA THR A 616 4.60 7.27 9.09
C THR A 616 4.43 6.03 9.97
N GLN A 617 3.18 5.63 10.22
CA GLN A 617 2.83 4.31 10.77
C GLN A 617 2.69 3.34 9.59
N PRO A 618 3.63 2.39 9.38
CA PRO A 618 3.65 1.63 8.13
C PRO A 618 2.38 0.80 7.90
N LEU A 619 2.01 -0.09 8.83
CA LEU A 619 0.76 -0.85 8.77
C LEU A 619 -0.19 -0.46 9.90
N ASP A 620 -1.45 -0.14 9.57
CA ASP A 620 -2.57 -0.07 10.50
C ASP A 620 -3.62 -1.15 10.17
N LEU A 621 -3.96 -1.99 11.15
CA LEU A 621 -5.04 -2.98 11.07
C LEU A 621 -6.14 -2.62 12.09
N ILE A 622 -7.36 -2.42 11.61
CA ILE A 622 -8.49 -1.94 12.40
C ILE A 622 -9.67 -2.88 12.20
N ASP A 623 -10.16 -3.50 13.28
CA ASP A 623 -11.32 -4.41 13.28
C ASP A 623 -11.20 -5.53 12.21
N CYS A 624 -9.97 -6.00 11.96
CA CYS A 624 -9.69 -7.01 10.95
C CYS A 624 -9.75 -8.43 11.53
N LYS A 625 -10.07 -9.41 10.67
CA LYS A 625 -10.07 -10.82 11.06
C LYS A 625 -9.60 -11.77 9.97
N ASN A 626 -9.01 -12.90 10.33
CA ASN A 626 -8.63 -13.94 9.38
C ASN A 626 -7.74 -13.40 8.23
N LEU A 627 -6.65 -12.74 8.60
CA LEU A 627 -5.65 -12.25 7.65
C LEU A 627 -4.33 -13.01 7.83
N THR A 628 -3.67 -13.34 6.73
CA THR A 628 -2.32 -13.92 6.74
C THR A 628 -1.36 -13.00 6.01
N PHE A 629 -0.26 -12.62 6.66
CA PHE A 629 0.87 -11.93 6.06
C PHE A 629 2.05 -12.90 5.98
N ALA A 630 2.63 -13.06 4.80
CA ALA A 630 3.76 -13.95 4.56
C ALA A 630 4.91 -13.17 3.91
N ASN A 631 6.09 -13.23 4.54
CA ASN A 631 7.26 -12.39 4.22
C ASN A 631 6.89 -10.89 4.25
N PHE A 632 6.57 -10.41 5.46
CA PHE A 632 6.36 -8.98 5.71
C PHE A 632 7.70 -8.30 5.99
N TYR A 633 8.08 -7.35 5.13
CA TYR A 633 9.31 -6.59 5.22
C TYR A 633 8.98 -5.12 5.43
N SER A 634 9.51 -4.53 6.50
CA SER A 634 9.38 -3.10 6.73
C SER A 634 10.72 -2.53 7.17
N TYR A 635 11.11 -1.42 6.57
CA TYR A 635 12.28 -0.70 7.03
C TYR A 635 12.11 0.81 6.95
N ARG A 636 12.98 1.47 7.71
CA ARG A 636 13.19 2.90 7.61
C ARG A 636 14.59 3.17 7.06
N VAL A 637 14.72 4.16 6.18
CA VAL A 637 15.96 4.37 5.41
C VAL A 637 17.14 4.85 6.26
N SER A 638 18.32 4.84 5.64
CA SER A 638 19.60 5.18 6.27
C SER A 638 19.77 6.66 6.72
N ARG A 639 18.82 7.55 6.39
CA ARG A 639 18.84 8.99 6.72
C ARG A 639 17.83 9.40 7.80
N MET A 640 17.23 8.44 8.49
CA MET A 640 16.25 8.69 9.56
C MET A 640 16.83 9.36 10.80
N LEU A 641 16.16 10.40 11.29
CA LEU A 641 16.58 11.17 12.47
C LEU A 641 15.70 10.96 13.72
N LYS A 642 14.62 10.17 13.61
CA LYS A 642 13.63 9.94 14.66
C LYS A 642 13.23 8.46 14.71
N SER A 643 13.12 7.87 15.90
CA SER A 643 12.50 6.55 16.08
C SER A 643 10.97 6.66 16.01
N TYR A 644 10.29 5.54 15.79
CA TYR A 644 8.83 5.49 15.75
C TYR A 644 8.29 4.36 16.62
N PRO A 645 7.04 4.43 17.14
CA PRO A 645 6.57 3.42 18.10
C PRO A 645 6.49 1.99 17.53
N SER A 646 5.97 1.82 16.32
CA SER A 646 5.66 0.48 15.78
C SER A 646 5.74 0.39 14.27
N ALA A 647 6.11 -0.78 13.72
CA ALA A 647 5.94 -1.06 12.28
C ALA A 647 4.50 -1.48 11.95
N ILE A 648 3.87 -2.23 12.85
CA ILE A 648 2.48 -2.68 12.74
C ILE A 648 1.70 -2.17 13.96
N ARG A 649 0.56 -1.53 13.73
CA ARG A 649 -0.37 -1.13 14.79
C ARG A 649 -1.72 -1.79 14.57
N THR A 650 -2.29 -2.32 15.65
CA THR A 650 -3.52 -3.12 15.61
C THR A 650 -4.57 -2.56 16.56
N TRP A 651 -5.83 -2.63 16.13
CA TRP A 651 -7.01 -2.23 16.87
C TRP A 651 -8.07 -3.34 16.73
N ASN A 652 -8.41 -4.01 17.83
CA ASN A 652 -9.49 -5.00 17.91
C ASN A 652 -9.42 -6.12 16.84
N CYS A 653 -8.21 -6.48 16.43
CA CYS A 653 -8.01 -7.50 15.42
C CYS A 653 -7.98 -8.89 16.05
N LYS A 654 -8.39 -9.91 15.29
CA LYS A 654 -8.37 -11.31 15.73
C LYS A 654 -8.00 -12.26 14.60
N ASP A 655 -7.46 -13.42 14.92
CA ASP A 655 -7.06 -14.42 13.92
C ASP A 655 -6.16 -13.82 12.83
N ILE A 656 -5.18 -12.98 13.23
CA ILE A 656 -4.18 -12.41 12.33
C ILE A 656 -2.89 -13.19 12.49
N GLU A 657 -2.31 -13.61 11.38
CA GLU A 657 -1.09 -14.40 11.38
C GLU A 657 -0.02 -13.74 10.51
N PHE A 658 1.14 -13.49 11.12
CA PHE A 658 2.34 -13.08 10.41
C PHE A 658 3.32 -14.25 10.35
N LEU A 659 3.81 -14.54 9.15
CA LEU A 659 4.77 -15.58 8.84
C LEU A 659 5.97 -14.90 8.20
N ASN A 660 7.10 -14.97 8.89
CA ASN A 660 8.32 -14.25 8.55
C ASN A 660 8.11 -12.71 8.58
N VAL A 661 8.38 -12.11 9.74
CA VAL A 661 8.42 -10.67 9.97
C VAL A 661 9.87 -10.23 9.97
N HIS A 662 10.19 -9.30 9.08
CA HIS A 662 11.49 -8.65 8.99
C HIS A 662 11.33 -7.13 9.13
N ASN A 663 11.68 -6.59 10.30
CA ASN A 663 11.66 -5.16 10.58
C ASN A 663 13.08 -4.65 10.85
N TYR A 664 13.61 -3.75 10.02
CA TYR A 664 15.03 -3.36 10.11
C TYR A 664 15.30 -1.90 9.71
N ALA A 665 16.54 -1.45 9.90
CA ALA A 665 17.03 -0.15 9.42
C ALA A 665 18.33 -0.34 8.66
N HIS A 666 18.58 0.52 7.68
CA HIS A 666 19.83 0.52 6.94
C HIS A 666 21.00 1.06 7.79
N ALA A 667 22.19 0.48 7.60
CA ALA A 667 23.34 0.52 8.51
C ALA A 667 23.90 1.89 8.94
N ARG A 668 23.42 3.03 8.40
CA ARG A 668 23.92 4.37 8.79
C ARG A 668 23.24 4.97 10.01
N VAL A 669 22.06 4.48 10.40
CA VAL A 669 21.30 4.98 11.56
C VAL A 669 20.78 3.84 12.40
N LYS A 670 20.70 4.08 13.72
CA LYS A 670 20.26 3.08 14.71
C LYS A 670 18.73 2.96 14.80
N PHE A 671 17.99 3.89 14.20
CA PHE A 671 16.58 4.11 14.50
C PHE A 671 15.67 3.31 13.55
N THR A 672 15.08 2.23 14.06
CA THR A 672 13.89 1.54 13.51
C THR A 672 12.64 1.97 14.30
N SER A 673 11.59 1.14 14.26
CA SER A 673 10.49 1.19 15.21
C SER A 673 10.83 0.49 16.55
N ASN A 674 10.28 0.99 17.66
CA ASN A 674 10.46 0.42 19.00
C ASN A 674 9.89 -1.01 19.12
N ALA A 675 8.78 -1.28 18.43
CA ALA A 675 8.17 -2.60 18.32
C ALA A 675 7.89 -2.98 16.86
N SER A 676 7.90 -4.28 16.57
CA SER A 676 7.40 -4.78 15.29
C SER A 676 5.88 -4.70 15.24
N LEU A 677 5.20 -5.00 16.36
CA LEU A 677 3.75 -4.87 16.49
C LEU A 677 3.38 -4.23 17.83
N TYR A 678 2.41 -3.31 17.82
CA TYR A 678 1.75 -2.76 19.00
C TYR A 678 0.22 -2.91 18.87
N ASP A 679 -0.42 -3.50 19.87
CA ASP A 679 -1.88 -3.54 19.98
C ASP A 679 -2.36 -2.47 20.96
N VAL A 680 -3.21 -1.58 20.47
CA VAL A 680 -3.52 -0.33 21.16
C VAL A 680 -4.42 -0.54 22.37
N ASN A 681 -5.43 -1.40 22.27
CA ASN A 681 -6.39 -1.60 23.35
C ASN A 681 -5.84 -2.49 24.47
N THR A 682 -4.99 -3.46 24.12
CA THR A 682 -4.34 -4.33 25.11
C THR A 682 -3.05 -3.75 25.68
N HIS A 683 -2.45 -2.73 25.03
CA HIS A 683 -1.14 -2.17 25.40
C HIS A 683 -0.01 -3.21 25.37
N ARG A 684 -0.15 -4.23 24.52
CA ARG A 684 0.85 -5.29 24.33
C ARG A 684 1.65 -5.04 23.06
N GLU A 685 2.86 -5.56 23.05
CA GLU A 685 3.84 -5.30 22.01
C GLU A 685 4.66 -6.56 21.71
N ALA A 686 4.98 -6.76 20.42
CA ALA A 686 6.01 -7.67 19.98
C ALA A 686 7.26 -6.85 19.61
N ARG A 687 8.30 -6.90 20.44
CA ARG A 687 9.51 -6.09 20.26
C ARG A 687 10.56 -6.68 19.32
N ARG A 688 10.54 -7.99 19.07
CA ARG A 688 11.54 -8.63 18.20
C ARG A 688 11.34 -8.20 16.75
N TRP A 689 12.43 -7.83 16.10
CA TRP A 689 12.50 -7.45 14.69
C TRP A 689 12.43 -8.63 13.72
N GLU A 690 12.82 -9.81 14.17
CA GLU A 690 12.86 -11.04 13.40
C GLU A 690 11.97 -12.07 14.09
N LEU A 691 10.87 -12.46 13.43
CA LEU A 691 9.94 -13.47 13.91
C LEU A 691 9.57 -14.38 12.75
N ALA A 692 9.84 -15.68 12.88
CA ALA A 692 9.31 -16.66 11.92
C ALA A 692 7.79 -16.73 12.01
N ARG A 693 7.21 -16.55 13.20
CA ARG A 693 5.76 -16.47 13.34
C ARG A 693 5.32 -15.59 14.49
N LEU A 694 4.29 -14.79 14.25
CA LEU A 694 3.55 -14.04 15.26
C LEU A 694 2.06 -14.19 14.99
N SER A 695 1.29 -14.59 16.00
CA SER A 695 -0.15 -14.73 15.92
C SER A 695 -0.84 -13.76 16.89
N LEU A 696 -1.86 -13.05 16.40
CA LEU A 696 -2.75 -12.24 17.19
C LEU A 696 -4.11 -12.93 17.25
N THR A 697 -4.49 -13.41 18.42
CA THR A 697 -5.67 -14.25 18.63
C THR A 697 -6.95 -13.43 18.82
N GLY A 698 -6.84 -12.17 19.24
CA GLY A 698 -7.96 -11.31 19.65
C GLY A 698 -8.50 -11.64 21.04
N LYS A 699 -7.78 -12.48 21.81
CA LYS A 699 -8.12 -12.87 23.19
C LYS A 699 -7.12 -12.34 24.22
N GLU A 700 -6.15 -11.57 23.77
CA GLU A 700 -5.12 -10.97 24.58
C GLU A 700 -5.74 -10.04 25.63
N SER A 701 -5.25 -10.16 26.86
CA SER A 701 -5.66 -9.32 27.98
C SER A 701 -4.98 -7.96 27.92
N ARG A 702 -5.63 -6.92 28.43
CA ARG A 702 -4.99 -5.63 28.64
C ARG A 702 -3.84 -5.78 29.63
N LYS A 703 -2.64 -5.34 29.24
CA LYS A 703 -1.40 -5.40 30.03
C LYS A 703 -1.52 -4.66 31.36
N TYR A 704 -2.22 -3.53 31.37
CA TYR A 704 -2.47 -2.69 32.54
C TYR A 704 -3.99 -2.42 32.70
N PRO A 705 -4.69 -3.20 33.54
CA PRO A 705 -6.12 -3.00 33.80
C PRO A 705 -6.43 -1.64 34.43
N LEU A 706 -7.64 -1.13 34.18
CA LEU A 706 -8.17 0.07 34.84
C LEU A 706 -8.68 -0.31 36.25
N SER A 707 -8.25 0.42 37.26
CA SER A 707 -8.61 0.25 38.68
C SER A 707 -9.99 0.80 39.05
N GLN A 708 -10.54 1.75 38.28
CA GLN A 708 -11.82 2.44 38.54
C GLN A 708 -11.89 3.14 39.92
N GLU A 709 -10.75 3.59 40.42
CA GLU A 709 -10.67 4.36 41.67
C GLU A 709 -11.29 5.76 41.47
N LYS A 710 -12.20 6.15 42.37
CA LYS A 710 -12.87 7.46 42.30
C LYS A 710 -11.88 8.62 42.40
N GLY A 711 -12.06 9.63 41.56
CA GLY A 711 -11.25 10.85 41.53
C GLY A 711 -9.86 10.67 40.92
N LYS A 712 -9.49 9.47 40.44
CA LYS A 712 -8.18 9.19 39.88
C LYS A 712 -8.21 9.11 38.35
N ALA A 713 -7.27 9.79 37.70
CA ALA A 713 -7.08 9.71 36.26
C ALA A 713 -6.46 8.36 35.86
N GLU A 714 -7.14 7.66 34.97
CA GLU A 714 -6.71 6.37 34.44
C GLU A 714 -6.51 6.45 32.92
N LEU A 715 -5.36 5.97 32.46
CA LEU A 715 -5.01 5.99 31.04
C LEU A 715 -5.88 5.00 30.25
N VAL A 716 -6.69 5.50 29.31
CA VAL A 716 -7.48 4.67 28.38
C VAL A 716 -6.60 4.23 27.21
N VAL A 717 -6.00 5.19 26.51
CA VAL A 717 -5.14 4.99 25.33
C VAL A 717 -4.11 6.12 25.22
N THR A 718 -2.95 5.83 24.62
CA THR A 718 -1.85 6.77 24.40
C THR A 718 -1.22 6.56 23.02
N GLY A 719 -0.18 7.33 22.69
CA GLY A 719 0.58 7.22 21.45
C GLY A 719 0.13 8.20 20.37
N PHE A 720 -0.59 9.25 20.76
CA PHE A 720 -0.95 10.36 19.88
C PHE A 720 0.03 11.53 20.05
N GLU A 721 0.03 12.46 19.11
CA GLU A 721 0.80 13.69 19.22
C GLU A 721 0.03 14.81 19.92
N PHE A 722 -1.21 15.02 19.48
CA PHE A 722 -2.07 16.08 20.01
C PHE A 722 -3.54 15.74 19.72
N ILE A 723 -4.23 15.17 20.72
CA ILE A 723 -5.66 14.87 20.64
C ILE A 723 -6.52 15.93 21.33
N ASP A 724 -7.71 16.15 20.76
CA ASP A 724 -8.67 17.13 21.25
C ASP A 724 -10.10 16.80 20.79
N GLY A 725 -11.05 17.69 21.11
CA GLY A 725 -12.36 17.72 20.48
C GLY A 725 -13.28 16.56 20.86
N LEU A 726 -13.47 16.30 22.17
CA LEU A 726 -14.39 15.26 22.62
C LEU A 726 -15.83 15.54 22.17
N ALA A 727 -16.48 14.52 21.61
CA ALA A 727 -17.90 14.52 21.27
C ALA A 727 -18.56 13.21 21.68
N GLN A 728 -19.89 13.22 21.83
CA GLN A 728 -20.66 12.04 22.23
C GLN A 728 -21.89 11.84 21.32
N ASP A 729 -22.14 10.60 20.89
CA ASP A 729 -23.40 10.23 20.23
C ASP A 729 -24.50 9.84 21.24
N SER A 730 -25.74 9.70 20.76
CA SER A 730 -26.90 9.30 21.57
C SER A 730 -26.77 7.91 22.21
N ARG A 731 -25.87 7.07 21.69
CA ARG A 731 -25.61 5.70 22.18
C ARG A 731 -24.50 5.67 23.25
N GLY A 732 -23.91 6.82 23.55
CA GLY A 732 -22.88 7.00 24.56
C GLY A 732 -21.45 6.85 24.04
N ASN A 733 -21.24 6.57 22.75
CA ASN A 733 -19.91 6.48 22.16
C ASN A 733 -19.23 7.83 22.19
N ILE A 734 -17.92 7.82 22.40
CA ILE A 734 -17.12 9.04 22.53
C ILE A 734 -16.18 9.14 21.33
N TYR A 735 -16.07 10.32 20.75
CA TYR A 735 -15.21 10.61 19.61
C TYR A 735 -14.18 11.66 19.99
N PHE A 736 -12.99 11.58 19.39
CA PHE A 736 -11.93 12.58 19.52
C PHE A 736 -11.08 12.60 18.25
N CYS A 737 -10.37 13.71 18.00
CA CYS A 737 -9.56 13.87 16.80
C CYS A 737 -8.12 14.25 17.11
N GLU A 738 -7.25 14.07 16.12
CA GLU A 738 -5.85 14.45 16.17
C GLU A 738 -5.53 15.42 15.04
N HIS A 739 -5.01 16.60 15.40
CA HIS A 739 -4.93 17.72 14.46
C HIS A 739 -3.89 17.50 13.34
N ARG A 740 -2.65 17.15 13.66
CA ARG A 740 -1.59 16.98 12.65
C ARG A 740 -1.74 15.69 11.85
N MET A 741 -2.11 14.59 12.51
CA MET A 741 -2.34 13.30 11.83
C MET A 741 -3.68 13.24 11.07
N ARG A 742 -4.58 14.21 11.30
CA ARG A 742 -5.87 14.37 10.62
C ARG A 742 -6.78 13.14 10.77
N ARG A 743 -6.68 12.47 11.92
CA ARG A 743 -7.41 11.23 12.23
C ARG A 743 -8.52 11.48 13.24
N ILE A 744 -9.56 10.65 13.14
CA ILE A 744 -10.69 10.63 14.07
C ILE A 744 -10.77 9.24 14.68
N TYR A 745 -11.01 9.22 15.99
CA TYR A 745 -11.08 8.02 16.80
C TYR A 745 -12.42 7.91 17.51
N LYS A 746 -12.81 6.68 17.83
CA LYS A 746 -14.02 6.35 18.59
C LYS A 746 -13.63 5.46 19.77
N LEU A 747 -14.04 5.84 20.97
CA LEU A 747 -14.17 4.97 22.13
C LEU A 747 -15.60 4.40 22.16
N ASP A 748 -15.73 3.10 21.94
CA ASP A 748 -17.01 2.41 21.98
C ASP A 748 -17.51 2.27 23.42
N ALA A 749 -18.73 2.74 23.68
CA ALA A 749 -19.30 2.77 25.02
C ALA A 749 -19.58 1.38 25.59
N ARG A 750 -19.80 0.37 24.73
CA ARG A 750 -20.15 -0.99 25.16
C ARG A 750 -18.91 -1.82 25.43
N SER A 751 -17.92 -1.77 24.54
CA SER A 751 -16.70 -2.58 24.68
C SER A 751 -15.60 -1.88 25.47
N GLY A 752 -15.64 -0.55 25.60
CA GLY A 752 -14.55 0.24 26.17
C GLY A 752 -13.29 0.28 25.30
N GLN A 753 -13.40 -0.13 24.03
CA GLN A 753 -12.28 -0.18 23.09
C GLN A 753 -12.24 1.09 22.23
N VAL A 754 -11.02 1.54 21.94
CA VAL A 754 -10.75 2.65 21.02
C VAL A 754 -10.48 2.11 19.62
N THR A 755 -10.90 2.82 18.59
CA THR A 755 -10.66 2.53 17.17
C THR A 755 -10.42 3.80 16.38
N SER A 756 -9.64 3.75 15.30
CA SER A 756 -9.58 4.83 14.30
C SER A 756 -10.70 4.65 13.28
N ILE A 757 -11.56 5.65 13.14
CA ILE A 757 -12.75 5.59 12.27
C ILE A 757 -12.58 6.38 10.98
N ALA A 758 -11.76 7.43 10.94
CA ALA A 758 -11.57 8.22 9.72
C ALA A 758 -10.14 8.74 9.60
N ASP A 759 -9.67 8.80 8.35
CA ASP A 759 -8.38 9.36 7.94
C ASP A 759 -8.60 10.11 6.62
N PHE A 760 -8.71 11.44 6.70
CA PHE A 760 -8.95 12.32 5.55
C PHE A 760 -7.84 13.37 5.48
N PRO A 761 -7.56 13.99 4.32
CA PRO A 761 -6.52 15.02 4.20
C PRO A 761 -6.90 16.36 4.85
N TRP A 762 -7.91 16.40 5.73
CA TRP A 762 -8.42 17.61 6.36
C TRP A 762 -8.07 17.68 7.84
N ASN A 763 -7.33 18.71 8.25
CA ASN A 763 -6.91 18.90 9.65
C ASN A 763 -8.11 19.05 10.58
N ALA A 764 -8.49 17.98 11.27
CA ALA A 764 -9.57 17.99 12.26
C ALA A 764 -9.14 18.77 13.52
N VAL A 765 -10.02 19.65 14.01
CA VAL A 765 -9.75 20.56 15.13
C VAL A 765 -10.66 20.24 16.31
N ALA A 766 -11.96 20.13 16.07
CA ALA A 766 -12.96 19.82 17.08
C ALA A 766 -14.12 19.01 16.47
N LEU A 767 -14.84 18.28 17.31
CA LEU A 767 -15.93 17.41 16.90
C LEU A 767 -17.24 17.76 17.62
N ALA A 768 -18.35 17.40 17.02
CA ALA A 768 -19.68 17.43 17.61
C ALA A 768 -20.59 16.37 16.97
N CYS A 769 -21.69 15.99 17.63
CA CYS A 769 -22.69 15.10 17.04
C CYS A 769 -24.01 15.85 16.83
N ASP A 770 -24.61 15.73 15.65
CA ASP A 770 -25.94 16.27 15.41
C ASP A 770 -27.03 15.41 16.09
N THR A 771 -28.30 15.78 15.94
CA THR A 771 -29.42 15.05 16.59
C THR A 771 -29.69 13.66 16.01
N GLN A 772 -29.03 13.31 14.91
CA GLN A 772 -29.13 12.03 14.21
C GLN A 772 -27.82 11.22 14.30
N ASP A 773 -26.92 11.59 15.21
CA ASP A 773 -25.60 10.97 15.40
C ASP A 773 -24.65 11.07 14.19
N ASN A 774 -24.86 12.03 13.28
CA ASN A 774 -23.81 12.39 12.33
C ASN A 774 -22.71 13.14 13.08
N LEU A 775 -21.46 12.72 12.86
CA LEU A 775 -20.29 13.36 13.45
C LEU A 775 -19.86 14.53 12.58
N ILE A 776 -19.95 15.72 13.16
CA ILE A 776 -19.51 16.99 12.60
C ILE A 776 -18.04 17.19 12.92
N VAL A 777 -17.26 17.58 11.93
CA VAL A 777 -15.82 17.79 12.03
C VAL A 777 -15.49 19.22 11.62
N VAL A 778 -14.92 19.97 12.55
CA VAL A 778 -14.35 21.30 12.28
C VAL A 778 -12.94 21.13 11.75
N THR A 779 -12.62 21.80 10.65
CA THR A 779 -11.31 21.69 10.02
C THR A 779 -10.63 23.03 9.82
N LYS A 780 -9.30 23.01 9.91
CA LYS A 780 -8.44 24.09 9.44
C LYS A 780 -8.09 23.84 7.98
N TYR A 781 -8.80 24.48 7.04
CA TYR A 781 -8.57 24.31 5.60
C TYR A 781 -7.60 25.35 5.05
N ILE A 782 -6.62 24.88 4.28
CA ILE A 782 -5.68 25.69 3.50
C ILE A 782 -6.14 25.67 2.04
N SER A 783 -6.39 26.84 1.45
CA SER A 783 -6.82 26.90 0.04
C SER A 783 -5.78 26.29 -0.90
N GLN A 784 -6.26 25.46 -1.82
CA GLN A 784 -5.42 24.77 -2.81
C GLN A 784 -4.90 25.76 -3.88
N PRO A 785 -3.60 25.72 -4.22
CA PRO A 785 -3.07 26.47 -5.36
C PRO A 785 -3.75 26.10 -6.69
N GLY A 786 -3.97 27.09 -7.56
CA GLY A 786 -4.51 26.90 -8.91
C GLY A 786 -5.99 26.52 -8.99
N TYR A 787 -6.69 26.45 -7.85
CA TYR A 787 -8.13 26.20 -7.78
C TYR A 787 -8.86 27.44 -7.28
N ASN A 788 -9.62 28.08 -8.16
CA ASN A 788 -10.46 29.23 -7.80
C ASN A 788 -11.73 28.72 -7.12
N ASN A 789 -11.76 28.74 -5.78
CA ASN A 789 -12.98 28.54 -5.00
C ASN A 789 -13.51 29.88 -4.47
N ASP A 790 -14.81 29.93 -4.15
CA ASP A 790 -15.47 31.06 -3.48
C ASP A 790 -14.87 31.39 -2.09
N ASP A 791 -13.92 30.58 -1.62
CA ASP A 791 -13.25 30.74 -0.34
C ASP A 791 -12.22 31.88 -0.35
N THR A 792 -11.79 32.36 -1.53
CA THR A 792 -11.08 33.64 -1.65
C THR A 792 -12.10 34.78 -1.65
N ARG A 793 -12.72 35.09 -0.51
CA ARG A 793 -13.41 36.38 -0.35
C ARG A 793 -12.37 37.49 -0.47
N ASN A 794 -12.30 38.11 -1.66
CA ASN A 794 -11.51 39.29 -2.07
C ASN A 794 -10.04 39.06 -2.47
N GLY A 795 -9.82 38.62 -3.72
CA GLY A 795 -8.68 39.05 -4.55
C GLY A 795 -7.30 39.04 -3.88
N ASN A 796 -6.85 37.88 -3.40
CA ASN A 796 -5.54 37.66 -2.79
C ASN A 796 -5.26 38.40 -1.46
N ARG A 797 -6.28 38.80 -0.70
CA ARG A 797 -6.06 39.24 0.69
C ARG A 797 -6.19 38.06 1.66
N PRO A 798 -5.29 37.91 2.66
CA PRO A 798 -5.51 36.97 3.76
C PRO A 798 -6.86 37.29 4.40
N LEU A 799 -7.69 36.25 4.56
CA LEU A 799 -9.08 36.38 5.01
C LEU A 799 -9.17 36.90 6.43
N PHE A 800 -8.14 36.63 7.23
CA PHE A 800 -8.10 36.98 8.64
C PHE A 800 -6.73 37.55 9.02
N GLY A 801 -6.78 38.81 9.43
CA GLY A 801 -5.70 39.57 10.02
C GLY A 801 -6.34 40.67 10.85
N TRP A 802 -5.80 40.93 12.03
CA TRP A 802 -6.20 42.09 12.84
C TRP A 802 -6.13 43.34 11.95
N LYS A 803 -7.23 44.11 11.86
CA LYS A 803 -7.31 45.34 11.04
C LYS A 803 -6.38 46.41 11.62
N GLY A 804 -5.10 46.26 11.37
CA GLY A 804 -4.07 47.29 11.45
C GLY A 804 -3.29 47.21 10.15
N SER A 805 -3.13 48.35 9.47
CA SER A 805 -2.28 48.49 8.30
C SER A 805 -0.90 47.84 8.58
N GLY A 806 -0.64 46.68 7.99
CA GLY A 806 0.60 45.92 8.19
C GLY A 806 0.56 44.80 9.24
N GLY A 807 -0.58 44.12 9.45
CA GLY A 807 -0.68 43.01 10.40
C GLY A 807 0.43 41.96 10.27
N LEU A 808 1.22 41.81 11.34
CA LEU A 808 2.42 40.96 11.44
C LEU A 808 2.21 39.45 11.19
N TRP A 809 0.97 38.98 10.97
CA TRP A 809 0.59 37.56 11.05
C TRP A 809 -0.48 37.12 10.02
N GLY A 810 -0.47 37.64 8.79
CA GLY A 810 -1.48 37.29 7.77
C GLY A 810 -1.67 35.78 7.60
N PHE A 811 -2.85 35.24 7.96
CA PHE A 811 -3.17 33.81 7.87
C PHE A 811 -3.94 33.50 6.57
N ASN A 812 -3.60 32.38 5.92
CA ASN A 812 -4.20 31.91 4.66
C ASN A 812 -5.14 30.69 4.87
N TYR A 813 -5.84 30.61 6.01
CA TYR A 813 -6.70 29.47 6.36
C TYR A 813 -8.14 29.91 6.62
N VAL A 814 -9.09 28.99 6.42
CA VAL A 814 -10.51 29.16 6.76
C VAL A 814 -11.06 27.95 7.50
N PRO A 815 -12.04 28.13 8.40
CA PRO A 815 -12.79 27.01 8.94
C PRO A 815 -13.65 26.41 7.83
N LYS A 816 -13.51 25.10 7.62
CA LYS A 816 -14.41 24.29 6.80
C LYS A 816 -14.97 23.16 7.65
N LEU A 817 -16.24 22.86 7.49
CA LEU A 817 -16.90 21.80 8.24
C LEU A 817 -17.45 20.74 7.29
N TYR A 818 -17.37 19.51 7.72
CA TYR A 818 -18.05 18.39 7.10
C TYR A 818 -18.73 17.52 8.16
N ALA A 819 -19.69 16.70 7.74
CA ALA A 819 -20.25 15.65 8.55
C ALA A 819 -19.94 14.28 7.92
N ILE A 820 -19.84 13.27 8.78
CA ILE A 820 -19.76 11.85 8.42
C ILE A 820 -20.67 11.04 9.34
N ARG A 821 -21.18 9.92 8.82
CA ARG A 821 -21.75 8.86 9.64
C ARG A 821 -20.62 7.99 10.19
N PRO A 822 -20.44 7.88 11.53
CA PRO A 822 -19.30 7.17 12.10
C PRO A 822 -19.17 5.68 11.74
N ASP A 823 -20.27 5.04 11.36
CA ASP A 823 -20.32 3.64 10.94
C ASP A 823 -19.98 3.44 9.46
N ASN A 824 -20.05 4.50 8.65
CA ASN A 824 -19.67 4.48 7.23
C ASN A 824 -19.02 5.81 6.80
N PRO A 825 -17.86 6.18 7.36
CA PRO A 825 -17.30 7.51 7.21
C PRO A 825 -16.80 7.78 5.78
N ASP A 826 -16.23 6.78 5.12
CA ASP A 826 -15.61 6.95 3.78
C ASP A 826 -16.64 7.32 2.69
N GLU A 827 -17.90 6.87 2.82
CA GLU A 827 -18.98 7.10 1.83
C GLU A 827 -20.01 8.15 2.28
N SER A 828 -19.89 8.68 3.50
CA SER A 828 -20.90 9.60 4.08
C SER A 828 -20.43 11.05 4.19
N PHE A 829 -19.23 11.35 3.70
CA PHE A 829 -18.67 12.70 3.76
C PHE A 829 -19.58 13.73 3.11
N GLN A 830 -20.03 14.71 3.88
CA GLN A 830 -20.88 15.80 3.44
C GLN A 830 -20.33 17.15 3.90
N VAL A 831 -19.99 18.03 2.97
CA VAL A 831 -19.60 19.42 3.29
C VAL A 831 -20.81 20.16 3.87
N LEU A 832 -20.61 20.90 4.97
CA LEU A 832 -21.70 21.67 5.58
C LEU A 832 -21.89 23.01 4.86
N PRO A 833 -23.13 23.36 4.46
CA PRO A 833 -23.41 24.65 3.84
C PRO A 833 -23.28 25.78 4.88
N LEU A 834 -22.77 26.92 4.44
CA LEU A 834 -22.69 28.16 5.22
C LEU A 834 -23.85 29.07 4.82
N VAL A 835 -24.73 29.39 5.76
CA VAL A 835 -25.95 30.19 5.53
C VAL A 835 -26.00 31.44 6.42
N ASP A 836 -26.87 32.38 6.12
CA ASP A 836 -27.18 33.51 7.02
C ASP A 836 -27.89 32.98 8.27
N MET A 837 -27.30 33.18 9.44
CA MET A 837 -27.83 32.66 10.69
C MET A 837 -29.19 33.27 11.05
N LYS A 838 -29.46 34.51 10.64
CA LYS A 838 -30.77 35.15 10.88
C LYS A 838 -31.90 34.53 10.07
N GLN A 839 -31.57 33.88 8.95
CA GLN A 839 -32.53 33.21 8.08
C GLN A 839 -32.81 31.77 8.50
N PHE A 840 -32.01 31.22 9.44
CA PHE A 840 -32.22 29.89 9.97
C PHE A 840 -33.29 29.92 11.06
N ALA A 841 -34.44 29.29 10.79
CA ALA A 841 -35.56 29.28 11.72
C ALA A 841 -35.37 28.20 12.80
N ALA A 842 -35.32 28.63 14.07
CA ALA A 842 -35.47 27.79 15.26
C ALA A 842 -34.54 26.55 15.31
N PRO A 843 -33.20 26.74 15.46
CA PRO A 843 -32.30 25.61 15.72
C PRO A 843 -32.70 24.87 16.99
N GLN A 844 -32.62 23.55 17.00
CA GLN A 844 -32.83 22.75 18.23
C GLN A 844 -31.53 22.58 19.02
N GLN A 845 -30.40 22.64 18.32
CA GLN A 845 -29.08 22.42 18.88
C GLN A 845 -28.07 23.36 18.23
N ILE A 846 -27.22 23.98 19.04
CA ILE A 846 -26.16 24.89 18.57
C ILE A 846 -24.85 24.41 19.19
N TYR A 847 -23.77 24.39 18.41
CA TYR A 847 -22.42 24.17 18.94
C TYR A 847 -21.59 25.43 18.83
N TYR A 848 -21.18 25.95 19.98
CA TYR A 848 -20.28 27.10 20.09
C TYR A 848 -18.83 26.63 20.30
N PRO A 849 -17.82 27.38 19.82
CA PRO A 849 -16.44 27.16 20.25
C PRO A 849 -16.35 27.24 21.77
N GLY A 850 -15.86 26.18 22.41
CA GLY A 850 -15.77 26.08 23.86
C GLY A 850 -14.81 27.10 24.45
N ASN A 851 -13.68 27.33 23.78
CA ASN A 851 -12.70 28.36 24.10
C ASN A 851 -12.47 29.32 22.94
N ARG A 852 -12.28 30.60 23.27
CA ARG A 852 -12.08 31.68 22.32
C ARG A 852 -11.02 32.65 22.80
N THR A 853 -10.18 33.13 21.88
CA THR A 853 -9.12 34.10 22.12
C THR A 853 -9.50 35.43 21.50
N ILE A 854 -10.30 35.41 20.43
CA ILE A 854 -10.82 36.62 19.79
C ILE A 854 -12.17 36.98 20.42
N THR A 855 -12.11 37.46 21.68
CA THR A 855 -13.30 37.60 22.55
C THR A 855 -13.77 39.02 22.78
N GLN A 856 -12.96 40.03 22.42
CA GLN A 856 -13.20 41.44 22.78
C GLN A 856 -14.49 42.06 22.21
N SER A 857 -15.30 41.36 21.40
CA SER A 857 -16.50 41.95 20.79
C SER A 857 -17.84 41.24 21.02
N GLU A 858 -17.88 39.96 21.44
CA GLU A 858 -19.18 39.28 21.64
C GLU A 858 -19.60 39.21 23.10
N TYR A 859 -18.75 38.67 23.97
CA TYR A 859 -19.06 38.56 25.40
C TYR A 859 -19.22 39.92 26.07
N TYR A 860 -18.46 40.91 25.60
CA TYR A 860 -18.41 42.24 26.20
C TYR A 860 -19.20 43.31 25.43
N ASN A 861 -19.33 43.18 24.10
CA ASN A 861 -19.98 44.19 23.24
C ASN A 861 -21.19 43.68 22.43
N GLY A 862 -21.61 42.41 22.62
CA GLY A 862 -22.86 41.88 22.05
C GLY A 862 -22.86 41.61 20.55
N ARG A 863 -21.69 41.54 19.88
CA ARG A 863 -21.62 41.24 18.44
C ARG A 863 -22.02 39.78 18.16
N LYS A 864 -23.15 39.60 17.47
CA LYS A 864 -23.67 38.29 17.06
C LYS A 864 -23.01 37.78 15.76
N PRO A 865 -22.87 36.44 15.58
CA PRO A 865 -22.41 35.82 14.34
C PRO A 865 -23.41 36.09 13.19
N GLU A 866 -22.90 36.37 11.99
CA GLU A 866 -23.73 36.63 10.81
C GLU A 866 -24.09 35.34 10.05
N GLN A 867 -23.21 34.35 10.07
CA GLN A 867 -23.36 33.11 9.32
C GLN A 867 -23.23 31.90 10.25
N CYS A 868 -23.83 30.78 9.87
CA CYS A 868 -23.65 29.50 10.54
C CYS A 868 -23.53 28.36 9.53
N PHE A 869 -22.83 27.30 9.91
CA PHE A 869 -22.84 26.02 9.22
C PHE A 869 -24.06 25.22 9.67
N VAL A 870 -24.73 24.55 8.74
CA VAL A 870 -25.90 23.72 9.01
C VAL A 870 -25.54 22.25 8.91
N ALA A 871 -25.85 21.47 9.94
CA ALA A 871 -25.61 20.02 9.95
C ALA A 871 -26.65 19.27 9.08
N PRO A 872 -26.39 17.99 8.73
CA PRO A 872 -27.30 17.21 7.89
C PRO A 872 -28.72 17.03 8.45
N ASP A 873 -28.86 17.02 9.79
CA ASP A 873 -30.18 16.92 10.45
C ASP A 873 -31.10 18.14 10.23
N GLY A 874 -30.57 19.25 9.70
CA GLY A 874 -31.32 20.48 9.43
C GLY A 874 -31.80 21.23 10.67
N VAL A 875 -31.38 20.84 11.87
CA VAL A 875 -31.77 21.47 13.15
C VAL A 875 -30.59 21.77 14.06
N THR A 876 -29.40 21.25 13.73
CA THR A 876 -28.13 21.56 14.39
C THR A 876 -27.35 22.60 13.58
N ILE A 877 -26.87 23.66 14.25
CA ILE A 877 -26.04 24.69 13.62
C ILE A 877 -24.74 24.97 14.39
N ILE A 878 -23.73 25.44 13.67
CA ILE A 878 -22.42 25.86 14.21
C ILE A 878 -22.18 27.29 13.75
N PRO A 879 -22.28 28.29 14.64
CA PRO A 879 -22.07 29.67 14.24
C PRO A 879 -20.63 29.89 13.76
N ASN A 880 -20.49 30.65 12.67
CA ASN A 880 -19.20 30.83 12.00
C ASN A 880 -18.34 31.86 12.75
N TYR A 881 -17.41 31.36 13.56
CA TYR A 881 -16.40 32.16 14.24
C TYR A 881 -15.01 31.91 13.68
N GLU A 882 -14.18 32.94 13.76
CA GLU A 882 -12.74 32.83 13.48
C GLU A 882 -12.09 31.77 14.39
N ASP A 883 -12.46 31.70 15.67
CA ASP A 883 -11.87 30.74 16.61
C ASP A 883 -12.10 29.25 16.25
N LEU A 884 -13.01 28.92 15.33
CA LEU A 884 -13.30 27.53 14.93
C LEU A 884 -12.05 26.77 14.45
N PHE A 885 -11.09 27.43 13.79
CA PHE A 885 -9.89 26.75 13.28
C PHE A 885 -8.87 26.37 14.38
N ARG A 886 -9.10 26.78 15.64
CA ARG A 886 -8.15 26.57 16.76
C ARG A 886 -8.80 26.20 18.10
N CYS A 887 -10.13 26.16 18.19
CA CYS A 887 -10.81 25.78 19.42
C CYS A 887 -10.51 24.33 19.80
N SER A 888 -10.41 24.06 21.09
CA SER A 888 -10.16 22.71 21.62
C SER A 888 -11.43 21.88 21.73
N SER A 889 -12.59 22.52 21.93
CA SER A 889 -13.86 21.80 22.08
C SER A 889 -15.02 22.59 21.50
N LEU A 890 -16.12 21.89 21.24
CA LEU A 890 -17.41 22.48 20.94
C LEU A 890 -18.37 22.26 22.11
N VAL A 891 -19.01 23.32 22.57
CA VAL A 891 -19.98 23.26 23.68
C VAL A 891 -21.39 23.28 23.10
N LYS A 892 -22.19 22.29 23.51
CA LYS A 892 -23.61 22.20 23.15
C LYS A 892 -24.42 23.27 23.87
N ALA A 893 -25.15 24.06 23.09
CA ALA A 893 -26.12 25.05 23.51
C ALA A 893 -27.51 24.62 23.00
N VAL A 894 -28.54 24.80 23.84
CA VAL A 894 -29.94 24.52 23.53
C VAL A 894 -30.73 25.80 23.76
N PRO A 895 -31.61 26.23 22.82
CA PRO A 895 -32.42 27.43 23.03
C PRO A 895 -33.19 27.41 24.35
N GLY A 896 -33.22 28.54 25.05
CA GLY A 896 -33.86 28.68 26.35
C GLY A 896 -33.10 28.05 27.52
N LYS A 897 -31.89 27.53 27.30
CA LYS A 897 -30.99 27.04 28.35
C LYS A 897 -29.78 27.97 28.51
N THR A 898 -29.09 27.81 29.63
CA THR A 898 -27.82 28.46 29.90
C THR A 898 -26.68 27.61 29.35
N VAL A 899 -25.56 28.27 29.01
CA VAL A 899 -24.34 27.62 28.52
C VAL A 899 -23.11 28.30 29.13
N TYR A 900 -22.04 27.52 29.29
CA TYR A 900 -20.75 28.03 29.70
C TYR A 900 -19.76 27.99 28.53
N THR A 901 -19.04 29.07 28.31
CA THR A 901 -17.95 29.16 27.32
C THR A 901 -16.74 29.81 27.97
N LEU A 902 -15.59 29.78 27.29
CA LEU A 902 -14.33 30.26 27.83
C LEU A 902 -13.78 31.44 27.01
N ASP A 903 -13.33 32.45 27.74
CA ASP A 903 -12.45 33.51 27.24
C ASP A 903 -11.01 33.13 27.59
N GLU A 904 -10.35 32.47 26.64
CA GLU A 904 -8.97 31.99 26.77
C GLU A 904 -7.98 33.14 26.94
N TYR A 905 -8.24 34.29 26.31
CA TYR A 905 -7.32 35.43 26.35
C TYR A 905 -7.32 36.13 27.71
N HIS A 906 -8.50 36.39 28.27
CA HIS A 906 -8.63 37.01 29.59
C HIS A 906 -8.73 35.99 30.73
N GLN A 907 -8.61 34.70 30.42
CA GLN A 907 -8.71 33.59 31.33
C GLN A 907 -10.03 33.55 32.11
N ARG A 908 -11.19 33.74 31.46
CA ARG A 908 -12.51 33.80 32.15
C ARG A 908 -13.44 32.66 31.74
N VAL A 909 -14.24 32.20 32.69
CA VAL A 909 -15.42 31.37 32.43
C VAL A 909 -16.62 32.30 32.24
N ILE A 910 -17.31 32.16 31.11
CA ILE A 910 -18.43 32.99 30.72
C ILE A 910 -19.72 32.17 30.86
N HIS A 911 -20.72 32.76 31.50
CA HIS A 911 -22.09 32.25 31.54
C HIS A 911 -22.94 33.06 30.56
N ALA A 912 -23.71 32.39 29.71
CA ALA A 912 -24.63 33.01 28.76
C ALA A 912 -25.97 32.27 28.69
N ASP A 913 -27.03 33.01 28.30
CA ASP A 913 -28.33 32.44 27.94
C ASP A 913 -28.41 32.28 26.42
N VAL A 914 -29.13 31.27 25.94
CA VAL A 914 -29.33 31.02 24.50
C VAL A 914 -30.74 31.44 24.09
N ASP A 915 -30.86 32.39 23.16
CA ASP A 915 -32.17 32.85 22.65
C ASP A 915 -32.83 31.82 21.70
N ALA A 916 -34.09 32.06 21.30
CA ALA A 916 -34.87 31.15 20.46
C ALA A 916 -34.30 30.98 19.04
N GLN A 917 -33.48 31.93 18.58
CA GLN A 917 -32.77 31.89 17.31
C GLN A 917 -31.37 31.28 17.46
N GLY A 918 -31.00 30.88 18.67
CA GLY A 918 -29.74 30.23 18.98
C GLY A 918 -28.58 31.17 19.25
N PHE A 919 -28.80 32.48 19.46
CA PHE A 919 -27.73 33.42 19.82
C PHE A 919 -27.46 33.46 21.32
N LEU A 920 -26.21 33.74 21.70
CA LEU A 920 -25.84 34.05 23.07
C LEU A 920 -26.32 35.44 23.48
N GLN A 921 -26.85 35.57 24.70
CA GLN A 921 -27.25 36.82 25.34
C GLN A 921 -26.98 36.77 26.84
N ASN A 922 -27.09 37.93 27.52
CA ASN A 922 -26.85 38.05 28.97
C ASN A 922 -25.51 37.46 29.44
N CYS A 923 -24.48 37.57 28.59
CA CYS A 923 -23.13 37.08 28.87
C CYS A 923 -22.55 37.78 30.11
N ARG A 924 -22.06 37.01 31.08
CA ARG A 924 -21.40 37.53 32.29
C ARG A 924 -20.25 36.63 32.71
N ILE A 925 -19.29 37.21 33.42
CA ILE A 925 -18.20 36.46 34.04
C ILE A 925 -18.80 35.59 35.16
N PHE A 926 -18.53 34.30 35.10
CA PHE A 926 -18.96 33.31 36.10
C PHE A 926 -17.84 33.02 37.09
N ALA A 927 -16.63 32.76 36.59
CA ALA A 927 -15.45 32.47 37.40
C ALA A 927 -14.16 32.89 36.66
N ASP A 928 -13.05 32.95 37.40
CA ASP A 928 -11.70 33.09 36.84
C ASP A 928 -11.14 31.73 36.43
N GLY A 929 -10.14 31.73 35.54
CA GLY A 929 -9.40 30.54 35.13
C GLY A 929 -9.97 29.76 33.94
N GLY A 930 -10.59 30.44 32.96
CA GLY A 930 -11.00 29.79 31.70
C GLY A 930 -9.85 29.59 30.71
N ASP A 931 -9.65 28.37 30.18
CA ASP A 931 -8.59 28.09 29.20
C ASP A 931 -9.07 27.21 28.03
N ARG A 932 -9.10 25.88 28.17
CA ARG A 932 -9.28 24.98 27.01
C ARG A 932 -10.68 24.40 26.81
N SER A 933 -11.32 23.94 27.88
CA SER A 933 -12.60 23.24 27.77
C SER A 933 -13.41 23.35 29.06
N VAL A 934 -14.73 23.29 28.93
CA VAL A 934 -15.69 23.42 30.02
C VAL A 934 -16.83 22.43 29.86
N VAL A 935 -17.22 21.77 30.94
CA VAL A 935 -18.35 20.84 31.00
C VAL A 935 -19.09 20.98 32.32
N THR A 936 -20.37 20.59 32.35
CA THR A 936 -21.21 20.63 33.56
C THR A 936 -21.70 19.25 33.94
N ASP A 937 -21.78 18.98 35.25
CA ASP A 937 -22.40 17.75 35.75
C ASP A 937 -23.91 17.90 35.96
N SER A 938 -24.58 16.82 36.38
CA SER A 938 -26.02 16.81 36.66
C SER A 938 -26.44 17.64 37.87
N LYS A 939 -25.49 18.06 38.73
CA LYS A 939 -25.71 18.94 39.88
C LYS A 939 -25.49 20.42 39.53
N GLY A 940 -25.02 20.71 38.32
CA GLY A 940 -24.68 22.05 37.85
C GLY A 940 -23.27 22.51 38.25
N ASN A 941 -22.41 21.62 38.75
CA ASN A 941 -21.00 21.97 38.96
C ASN A 941 -20.31 22.13 37.61
N VAL A 942 -19.42 23.12 37.51
CA VAL A 942 -18.71 23.50 36.29
C VAL A 942 -17.25 23.04 36.39
N TYR A 943 -16.84 22.18 35.46
CA TYR A 943 -15.49 21.64 35.36
C TYR A 943 -14.75 22.38 34.25
N VAL A 944 -13.56 22.91 34.54
CA VAL A 944 -12.79 23.74 33.61
C VAL A 944 -11.37 23.21 33.49
N ALA A 945 -10.95 22.91 32.25
CA ALA A 945 -9.58 22.54 31.93
C ALA A 945 -8.70 23.79 31.93
N ASN A 946 -7.91 23.98 32.99
CA ASN A 946 -6.93 25.04 33.16
C ASN A 946 -5.77 24.58 34.04
N GLY A 947 -4.65 24.21 33.41
CA GLY A 947 -3.57 23.50 34.08
C GLY A 947 -3.98 22.07 34.39
N ASP A 948 -4.67 21.90 35.52
CA ASP A 948 -5.44 20.72 35.91
C ASP A 948 -6.95 20.94 35.59
N ILE A 949 -7.86 20.24 36.26
CA ILE A 949 -9.31 20.43 36.10
C ILE A 949 -9.88 21.09 37.36
N SER A 950 -10.23 22.38 37.26
CA SER A 950 -10.87 23.13 38.34
C SER A 950 -12.37 22.87 38.38
N ILE A 951 -12.94 22.73 39.57
CA ILE A 951 -14.37 22.48 39.78
C ILE A 951 -14.99 23.68 40.52
N PHE A 952 -16.05 24.24 39.96
CA PHE A 952 -16.84 25.30 40.57
C PHE A 952 -18.26 24.83 40.88
N SER A 953 -18.83 25.28 42.00
CA SER A 953 -20.24 25.10 42.31
C SER A 953 -21.13 25.89 41.31
N PRO A 954 -22.44 25.66 41.26
CA PRO A 954 -23.35 26.46 40.42
C PRO A 954 -23.35 27.97 40.73
N SER A 955 -22.85 28.39 41.91
CA SER A 955 -22.70 29.80 42.28
C SER A 955 -21.36 30.43 41.85
N GLY A 956 -20.43 29.64 41.30
CA GLY A 956 -19.11 30.09 40.88
C GLY A 956 -18.01 29.98 41.96
N GLU A 957 -18.30 29.33 43.09
CA GLU A 957 -17.29 29.08 44.13
C GLU A 957 -16.42 27.88 43.77
N SER A 958 -15.09 28.00 43.90
CA SER A 958 -14.18 26.86 43.68
C SER A 958 -14.39 25.81 44.79
N ILE A 959 -14.69 24.57 44.38
CA ILE A 959 -14.99 23.45 45.29
C ILE A 959 -13.98 22.30 45.18
N GLY A 960 -13.01 22.37 44.27
CA GLY A 960 -11.92 21.40 44.18
C GLY A 960 -11.16 21.44 42.85
N THR A 961 -10.14 20.61 42.78
CA THR A 961 -9.32 20.39 41.57
C THR A 961 -9.09 18.89 41.39
N LEU A 962 -9.21 18.38 40.16
CA LEU A 962 -8.78 17.03 39.80
C LEU A 962 -7.42 17.12 39.12
N GLU A 963 -6.42 16.49 39.71
CA GLU A 963 -5.08 16.38 39.12
C GLU A 963 -5.09 15.43 37.92
N VAL A 964 -4.39 15.80 36.85
CA VAL A 964 -4.27 14.99 35.63
C VAL A 964 -2.80 14.81 35.21
N PRO A 965 -2.41 13.65 34.68
CA PRO A 965 -1.00 13.38 34.33
C PRO A 965 -0.44 14.26 33.20
N GLU A 966 -1.32 14.77 32.34
CA GLU A 966 -1.01 15.62 31.20
C GLU A 966 -2.02 16.77 31.14
N ARG A 967 -1.63 17.91 30.56
CA ARG A 967 -2.51 19.08 30.45
C ARG A 967 -3.79 18.72 29.67
N PRO A 968 -4.99 18.94 30.23
CA PRO A 968 -6.24 18.60 29.58
C PRO A 968 -6.54 19.60 28.45
N THR A 969 -7.04 19.08 27.32
CA THR A 969 -7.40 19.85 26.12
C THR A 969 -8.91 19.91 25.92
N SER A 970 -9.61 18.78 26.07
CA SER A 970 -11.08 18.70 26.02
C SER A 970 -11.63 17.83 27.14
N LEU A 971 -12.81 18.21 27.66
CA LEU A 971 -13.52 17.52 28.73
C LEU A 971 -14.90 17.06 28.26
N LEU A 972 -15.31 15.87 28.68
CA LEU A 972 -16.66 15.33 28.44
C LEU A 972 -17.12 14.50 29.62
N ILE A 973 -18.28 14.82 30.21
CA ILE A 973 -18.93 13.98 31.22
C ILE A 973 -19.92 13.05 30.52
N SER A 974 -19.78 11.75 30.75
CA SER A 974 -20.70 10.71 30.28
C SER A 974 -21.03 9.76 31.43
N GLY A 975 -22.31 9.71 31.81
CA GLY A 975 -22.74 8.97 32.99
C GLY A 975 -22.06 9.51 34.25
N ASN A 976 -21.32 8.65 34.95
CA ASN A 976 -20.55 8.97 36.15
C ASN A 976 -19.04 9.13 35.89
N LYS A 977 -18.63 9.29 34.63
CA LYS A 977 -17.23 9.42 34.24
C LYS A 977 -16.93 10.74 33.57
N LEU A 978 -15.76 11.27 33.85
CA LEU A 978 -15.15 12.38 33.13
C LEU A 978 -14.07 11.84 32.19
N TYR A 979 -14.24 12.09 30.90
CA TYR A 979 -13.27 11.78 29.86
C TYR A 979 -12.46 13.01 29.51
N ILE A 980 -11.16 12.80 29.28
CA ILE A 980 -10.18 13.87 29.18
C ILE A 980 -9.23 13.53 28.03
N THR A 981 -9.25 14.32 26.96
CA THR A 981 -8.10 14.35 26.04
C THR A 981 -7.03 15.22 26.68
N ALA A 982 -5.80 14.74 26.68
CA ALA A 982 -4.67 15.47 27.24
C ALA A 982 -3.43 15.19 26.40
N LEU A 983 -3.09 16.14 25.52
CA LEU A 983 -1.95 16.09 24.60
C LEU A 983 -1.81 14.74 23.88
N SER A 984 -1.05 13.79 24.45
CA SER A 984 -0.71 12.52 23.82
C SER A 984 -1.64 11.35 24.16
N SER A 985 -2.61 11.54 25.07
CA SER A 985 -3.36 10.46 25.69
C SER A 985 -4.81 10.80 26.02
N LEU A 986 -5.68 9.78 26.02
CA LEU A 986 -7.05 9.82 26.52
C LEU A 986 -7.11 9.20 27.92
N TYR A 987 -7.68 9.94 28.88
CA TYR A 987 -7.89 9.50 30.25
C TYR A 987 -9.38 9.42 30.59
N GLN A 988 -9.71 8.63 31.62
CA GLN A 988 -10.99 8.65 32.30
C GLN A 988 -10.80 8.90 33.81
N ILE A 989 -11.78 9.54 34.45
CA ILE A 989 -11.92 9.66 35.91
C ILE A 989 -13.32 9.20 36.30
N GLU A 990 -13.41 8.34 37.31
CA GLU A 990 -14.69 7.99 37.96
C GLU A 990 -15.08 9.09 38.97
N LEU A 991 -16.26 9.69 38.83
CA LEU A 991 -16.71 10.85 39.64
C LEU A 991 -17.41 10.49 40.97
#